data_AF-A0A432MHQ6-F1
#
_entry.id   AF-A0A432MHQ6-F1
#
_cell.length_a   1.000
_cell.length_b   1.000
_cell.length_c   1.000
_cell.angle_alpha   90.00
_cell.angle_beta   90.00
_cell.angle_gamma   90.00
#
_symmetry.space_group_name_H-M   'P 1'
#
loop_
_entity.id
_entity.type
_entity.pdbx_description
1 polymer ?
#
loop_
_entity_poly.entity_id
_entity_poly.type
_entity_poly.pdbx_seq_one_letter_code
_entity_poly.pdbx_strand_id
1 'polypeptide(L)'
;MLRMSQAILLIGLIGVVLAGLLRRSRGWHPAEGPDGSGRLGLLPTLVLGAATIGALVGSAALGDAGFDRLRRQRDLERVPRTEVAAAMTGEINLSGVAQPDDGSPLVAAPRSGVPCLYFSYTEERKTTDSDGDTRWETVESREDWARSFQLLDDSGAIRVLPSNGGIFRTEGSDLSETVGDRRYTEHRIEPGQSVFVFGFAQVDAEGRGAVEFESPGHYSPIVAEGDELGQRRGMATVAIVLIWAGLASLSFAVYFGCWLSRIHQSPAYLATLALVMVVGLSFCGLRMMHADLLGSRDRLERARASAREAVAELLRRKGISWNGDWAALGRFDDRAAFAPLDDRERRRLTRLRIDLARAVLRANAIRDRFPERLLAPLWGVSAFEPIPLPEADTEALARLDGEFRVARLGGGLAASMGGGAVIVTLLGSWFGLRRVKEKRYIENVPTSPTTGVAVGFAEVIGTIEPADGERSLSGPLSDRPCAHFHYTVQERRGSGKNAKWVTIEDRTEHVPFYCRDDEGRLLVLPEGAEILTRHRSSRREGSLRYSETRLELGDPLYALGSVTIEPEEMTSLRLERGNERSLPYILSNYSESALMHRKARVGQFWVTLAIDALILPALLAFGVAGSFQPTDFLAATSVAVGYFALAVAILLFNDLVFLRNRVRRAWHNIDVSLKKRADLLPNLQRVVQSYLSHERGVREDLALLRRSYGGGAVLDPTHAAEALTAERSLLDHIIGLREALPELKGDCLTADLMRRLTLLENEVALMRQGYNDAVERYNTRIAHIPEVLLAVPFGFTEASFFRAPVEVHEAPRVEFSTSGAEPRTGGSEEDAGPPMPDA
;
A
#
# COMPACT_ATOMS: atom_id res chain seq x y z
N MET A 1 -20.69 20.20 15.90
CA MET A 1 -19.98 19.25 15.02
C MET A 1 -18.51 19.26 15.41
N LEU A 2 -17.86 18.08 15.55
CA LEU A 2 -16.43 18.00 15.83
C LEU A 2 -15.62 18.71 14.72
N ARG A 3 -14.54 19.40 15.07
CA ARG A 3 -13.54 19.89 14.08
C ARG A 3 -12.92 18.70 13.36
N MET A 4 -12.39 18.87 12.13
CA MET A 4 -11.83 17.74 11.36
C MET A 4 -10.72 17.07 12.14
N SER A 5 -9.89 17.89 12.77
CA SER A 5 -8.87 17.47 13.72
C SER A 5 -9.38 16.51 14.78
N GLN A 6 -10.52 16.77 15.41
CA GLN A 6 -11.06 15.92 16.47
C GLN A 6 -11.67 14.62 15.92
N ALA A 7 -12.32 14.67 14.75
CA ALA A 7 -12.88 13.48 14.10
C ALA A 7 -11.79 12.56 13.56
N ILE A 8 -10.75 13.11 12.92
CA ILE A 8 -9.60 12.36 12.41
C ILE A 8 -8.83 11.70 13.55
N LEU A 9 -8.61 12.42 14.66
CA LEU A 9 -8.01 11.85 15.86
C LEU A 9 -8.83 10.69 16.41
N LEU A 10 -10.16 10.82 16.45
CA LEU A 10 -11.06 9.77 16.90
C LEU A 10 -11.07 8.56 15.95
N ILE A 11 -11.12 8.78 14.63
CA ILE A 11 -11.09 7.71 13.62
C ILE A 11 -9.75 6.96 13.68
N GLY A 12 -8.63 7.67 13.79
CA GLY A 12 -7.31 7.08 13.97
C GLY A 12 -7.21 6.26 15.26
N LEU A 13 -7.72 6.80 16.37
CA LEU A 13 -7.76 6.10 17.65
C LEU A 13 -8.63 4.84 17.58
N ILE A 14 -9.82 4.92 16.98
CA ILE A 14 -10.70 3.77 16.75
C ILE A 14 -10.01 2.72 15.88
N GLY A 15 -9.31 3.12 14.83
CA GLY A 15 -8.53 2.21 13.98
C GLY A 15 -7.48 1.44 14.78
N VAL A 16 -6.72 2.13 15.63
CA VAL A 16 -5.71 1.51 16.52
C VAL A 16 -6.38 0.57 17.54
N VAL A 17 -7.49 0.99 18.16
CA VAL A 17 -8.24 0.19 19.13
C VAL A 17 -8.86 -1.05 18.50
N LEU A 18 -9.47 -0.93 17.33
CA LEU A 18 -10.07 -2.05 16.59
C LEU A 18 -9.01 -3.08 16.22
N ALA A 19 -7.84 -2.62 15.79
CA ALA A 19 -6.69 -3.47 15.51
C ALA A 19 -6.23 -4.22 16.79
N GLY A 20 -6.24 -3.55 17.95
CA GLY A 20 -5.98 -4.17 19.25
C GLY A 20 -7.05 -5.15 19.73
N LEU A 21 -8.34 -4.90 19.44
CA LEU A 21 -9.45 -5.80 19.77
C LEU A 21 -9.42 -7.07 18.91
N LEU A 22 -9.13 -6.94 17.61
CA LEU A 22 -8.94 -8.07 16.71
C LEU A 22 -7.84 -9.01 17.22
N ARG A 23 -6.78 -8.47 17.83
CA ARG A 23 -5.72 -9.26 18.49
C ARG A 23 -6.23 -10.06 19.70
N ARG A 24 -7.08 -9.48 20.56
CA ARG A 24 -7.62 -10.17 21.76
C ARG A 24 -8.62 -11.28 21.41
N SER A 25 -9.50 -11.05 20.43
CA SER A 25 -10.61 -11.97 20.11
C SER A 25 -10.18 -13.37 19.64
N ARG A 26 -8.97 -13.51 19.09
CA ARG A 26 -8.47 -14.80 18.59
C ARG A 26 -7.67 -15.61 19.62
N GLY A 27 -7.51 -15.15 20.86
CA GLY A 27 -6.73 -15.85 21.90
C GLY A 27 -5.20 -15.74 21.73
N TRP A 28 -4.72 -14.69 21.08
CA TRP A 28 -3.30 -14.55 20.72
C TRP A 28 -2.51 -13.99 21.90
N HIS A 29 -2.06 -14.87 22.79
CA HIS A 29 -1.04 -14.54 23.77
C HIS A 29 0.31 -14.36 23.08
N PRO A 30 1.12 -13.35 23.43
CA PRO A 30 2.52 -13.40 23.07
C PRO A 30 3.11 -14.63 23.75
N ALA A 31 3.63 -15.58 22.97
CA ALA A 31 4.59 -16.53 23.52
C ALA A 31 5.78 -15.69 24.01
N GLU A 32 5.87 -15.47 25.32
CA GLU A 32 7.06 -14.93 25.95
C GLU A 32 8.13 -16.01 25.84
N GLY A 33 8.95 -15.93 24.79
CA GLY A 33 10.19 -16.68 24.74
C GLY A 33 11.08 -16.27 25.93
N PRO A 34 11.84 -17.20 26.52
CA PRO A 34 12.52 -17.03 27.82
C PRO A 34 13.49 -15.83 27.90
N ASP A 35 13.95 -15.27 26.77
CA ASP A 35 15.05 -14.31 26.74
C ASP A 35 14.66 -12.82 26.70
N GLY A 36 13.39 -12.44 26.85
CA GLY A 36 13.00 -11.02 26.86
C GLY A 36 13.28 -10.22 25.57
N SER A 37 13.80 -10.88 24.52
CA SER A 37 14.10 -10.34 23.18
C SER A 37 12.87 -9.79 22.43
N GLY A 38 11.69 -10.00 23.01
CA GLY A 38 10.42 -9.49 22.58
C GLY A 38 10.03 -8.14 23.18
N ARG A 39 10.90 -7.28 23.73
CA ARG A 39 10.53 -5.87 24.04
C ARG A 39 11.18 -4.93 23.04
N LEU A 40 10.39 -4.09 22.37
CA LEU A 40 10.95 -2.93 21.69
C LEU A 40 11.59 -2.09 22.80
N GLY A 41 12.83 -1.65 22.62
CA GLY A 41 13.43 -0.71 23.56
C GLY A 41 12.54 0.52 23.77
N LEU A 42 12.72 1.20 24.90
CA LEU A 42 11.98 2.44 25.21
C LEU A 42 12.14 3.49 24.10
N LEU A 43 13.33 3.60 23.50
CA LEU A 43 13.60 4.53 22.40
C LEU A 43 12.76 4.25 21.14
N PRO A 44 12.79 3.07 20.51
CA PRO A 44 11.98 2.82 19.31
C PRO A 44 10.47 2.85 19.56
N THR A 45 9.99 2.54 20.77
CA THR A 45 8.56 2.70 21.12
C THR A 45 8.15 4.16 21.21
N LEU A 46 8.95 5.01 21.85
CA LEU A 46 8.70 6.45 21.90
C LEU A 46 8.76 7.09 20.50
N VAL A 47 9.72 6.70 19.67
CA VAL A 47 9.83 7.19 18.28
C VAL A 47 8.61 6.79 17.45
N LEU A 48 8.14 5.55 17.54
CA LEU A 48 6.94 5.09 16.82
C LEU A 48 5.66 5.74 17.36
N GLY A 49 5.55 5.95 18.67
CA GLY A 49 4.45 6.70 19.27
C GLY A 49 4.41 8.14 18.76
N ALA A 50 5.55 8.83 18.76
CA ALA A 50 5.68 10.18 18.22
C ALA A 50 5.36 10.23 16.72
N ALA A 51 5.83 9.26 15.92
CA ALA A 51 5.50 9.16 14.51
C ALA A 51 4.00 8.96 14.26
N THR A 52 3.34 8.13 15.08
CA THR A 52 1.88 7.90 15.02
C THR A 52 1.12 9.19 15.32
N ILE A 53 1.48 9.90 16.40
CA ILE A 53 0.85 11.17 16.78
C ILE A 53 1.10 12.24 15.72
N GLY A 54 2.34 12.36 15.23
CA GLY A 54 2.72 13.30 14.18
C GLY A 54 1.92 13.07 12.89
N ALA A 55 1.69 11.81 12.51
CA ALA A 55 0.88 11.45 11.36
C ALA A 55 -0.62 11.77 11.57
N LEU A 56 -1.17 11.58 12.77
CA LEU A 56 -2.55 12.00 13.07
C LEU A 56 -2.71 13.53 13.03
N VAL A 57 -1.76 14.28 13.60
CA VAL A 57 -1.76 15.75 13.56
C VAL A 57 -1.56 16.26 12.14
N GLY A 58 -0.65 15.64 11.38
CA GLY A 58 -0.44 15.96 9.96
C GLY A 58 -1.70 15.73 9.13
N SER A 59 -2.38 14.59 9.34
CA SER A 59 -3.67 14.30 8.70
C SER A 59 -4.73 15.36 9.01
N ALA A 60 -4.86 15.73 10.27
CA ALA A 60 -5.77 16.78 10.71
C ALA A 60 -5.48 18.14 10.05
N ALA A 61 -4.22 18.58 10.09
CA ALA A 61 -3.80 19.88 9.58
C ALA A 61 -3.94 19.98 8.04
N LEU A 62 -3.44 18.97 7.31
CA LEU A 62 -3.52 18.93 5.85
C LEU A 62 -4.97 18.79 5.38
N GLY A 63 -5.74 17.97 6.08
CA GLY A 63 -7.15 17.81 5.82
C GLY A 63 -7.91 19.13 6.01
N ASP A 64 -7.79 19.80 7.17
CA ASP A 64 -8.49 21.07 7.42
C ASP A 64 -8.08 22.13 6.38
N ALA A 65 -6.79 22.25 6.07
CA ALA A 65 -6.30 23.16 5.03
C ALA A 65 -6.84 22.85 3.63
N GLY A 66 -6.94 21.56 3.28
CA GLY A 66 -7.52 21.11 2.02
C GLY A 66 -9.02 21.39 1.94
N PHE A 67 -9.75 21.10 3.01
CA PHE A 67 -11.18 21.37 3.11
C PHE A 67 -11.48 22.87 3.05
N ASP A 68 -10.70 23.71 3.71
CA ASP A 68 -10.89 25.16 3.68
C ASP A 68 -10.68 25.73 2.27
N ARG A 69 -9.67 25.24 1.52
CA ARG A 69 -9.48 25.63 0.11
C ARG A 69 -10.62 25.16 -0.77
N LEU A 70 -11.11 23.94 -0.56
CA LEU A 70 -12.24 23.39 -1.30
C LEU A 70 -13.52 24.18 -1.00
N ARG A 71 -13.77 24.52 0.27
CA ARG A 71 -14.89 25.36 0.68
C ARG A 71 -14.84 26.72 0.00
N ARG A 72 -13.69 27.41 0.01
CA ARG A 72 -13.53 28.71 -0.68
C ARG A 72 -13.78 28.61 -2.18
N GLN A 73 -13.30 27.54 -2.82
CA GLN A 73 -13.59 27.27 -4.23
C GLN A 73 -15.08 27.10 -4.49
N ARG A 74 -15.77 26.33 -3.63
CA ARG A 74 -17.21 26.07 -3.76
C ARG A 74 -18.06 27.30 -3.42
N ASP A 75 -17.61 28.13 -2.48
CA ASP A 75 -18.26 29.40 -2.17
C ASP A 75 -18.24 30.32 -3.39
N LEU A 76 -17.11 30.36 -4.12
CA LEU A 76 -17.01 31.10 -5.36
C LEU A 76 -17.88 30.52 -6.49
N GLU A 77 -17.91 29.19 -6.62
CA GLU A 77 -18.75 28.51 -7.61
C GLU A 77 -20.26 28.78 -7.45
N ARG A 78 -20.71 29.01 -6.22
CA ARG A 78 -22.13 29.18 -5.90
C ARG A 78 -22.63 30.59 -6.09
N VAL A 79 -21.81 31.58 -5.83
CA VAL A 79 -22.20 32.98 -6.02
C VAL A 79 -22.11 33.28 -7.52
N PRO A 80 -23.26 33.43 -8.21
CA PRO A 80 -23.25 33.67 -9.64
C PRO A 80 -22.53 34.99 -9.93
N ARG A 81 -21.80 35.03 -11.04
CA ARG A 81 -21.30 36.29 -11.59
C ARG A 81 -22.48 37.24 -11.78
N THR A 82 -22.35 38.42 -11.19
CA THR A 82 -23.37 39.46 -11.14
C THR A 82 -22.86 40.65 -11.95
N GLU A 83 -23.75 41.31 -12.68
CA GLU A 83 -23.44 42.60 -13.34
C GLU A 83 -23.42 43.71 -12.28
N VAL A 84 -22.60 44.75 -12.45
CA VAL A 84 -22.54 45.89 -11.53
C VAL A 84 -23.92 46.53 -11.31
N ALA A 85 -24.74 46.64 -12.36
CA ALA A 85 -26.10 47.16 -12.26
C ALA A 85 -27.03 46.29 -11.38
N ALA A 86 -26.73 45.00 -11.26
CA ALA A 86 -27.48 44.03 -10.48
C ALA A 86 -26.94 43.86 -9.05
N ALA A 87 -25.92 44.63 -8.67
CA ALA A 87 -25.31 44.54 -7.35
C ALA A 87 -26.33 44.85 -6.23
N MET A 88 -26.36 43.95 -5.25
CA MET A 88 -27.16 44.03 -4.03
C MET A 88 -26.26 43.94 -2.82
N THR A 89 -26.73 44.48 -1.69
CA THR A 89 -26.02 44.30 -0.42
C THR A 89 -25.91 42.82 -0.06
N GLY A 90 -24.69 42.31 0.11
CA GLY A 90 -24.43 40.89 0.34
C GLY A 90 -23.17 40.37 -0.36
N GLU A 91 -22.97 39.04 -0.35
CA GLU A 91 -21.86 38.42 -1.07
C GLU A 91 -22.02 38.59 -2.59
N ILE A 92 -21.01 39.16 -3.25
CA ILE A 92 -21.05 39.43 -4.69
C ILE A 92 -19.81 38.91 -5.40
N ASN A 93 -20.02 38.42 -6.63
CA ASN A 93 -18.98 38.04 -7.58
C ASN A 93 -19.08 38.98 -8.79
N LEU A 94 -18.08 39.83 -8.98
CA LEU A 94 -18.00 40.80 -10.07
C LEU A 94 -16.75 40.55 -10.92
N SER A 95 -16.82 40.90 -12.20
CA SER A 95 -15.63 40.95 -13.06
C SER A 95 -15.75 42.10 -14.03
N GLY A 96 -14.69 42.90 -14.13
CA GLY A 96 -14.68 44.13 -14.91
C GLY A 96 -13.26 44.68 -15.07
N VAL A 97 -13.16 45.84 -15.70
CA VAL A 97 -11.90 46.55 -15.89
C VAL A 97 -11.63 47.42 -14.66
N ALA A 98 -10.48 47.24 -14.02
CA ALA A 98 -10.09 48.04 -12.87
C ALA A 98 -9.54 49.40 -13.32
N GLN A 99 -10.04 50.49 -12.76
CA GLN A 99 -9.66 51.87 -13.06
C GLN A 99 -9.35 52.63 -11.77
N PRO A 100 -8.54 53.71 -11.83
CA PRO A 100 -8.29 54.55 -10.67
C PRO A 100 -9.59 55.18 -10.16
N ASP A 101 -9.71 55.35 -8.84
CA ASP A 101 -10.83 56.04 -8.20
C ASP A 101 -10.41 57.45 -7.79
N ASP A 102 -11.32 58.42 -7.97
CA ASP A 102 -11.06 59.82 -7.67
C ASP A 102 -10.76 59.99 -6.17
N GLY A 103 -9.57 60.51 -5.86
CA GLY A 103 -9.11 60.72 -4.48
C GLY A 103 -8.33 59.55 -3.86
N SER A 104 -8.08 58.47 -4.62
CA SER A 104 -7.23 57.35 -4.21
C SER A 104 -5.97 57.27 -5.11
N PRO A 105 -4.79 57.71 -4.62
CA PRO A 105 -3.57 57.67 -5.42
C PRO A 105 -3.12 56.23 -5.69
N LEU A 106 -2.58 56.00 -6.89
CA LEU A 106 -1.94 54.73 -7.26
C LEU A 106 -0.69 54.49 -6.40
N VAL A 107 -0.38 53.22 -6.14
CA VAL A 107 0.87 52.81 -5.50
C VAL A 107 1.94 52.57 -6.56
N ALA A 108 3.20 52.91 -6.27
CA ALA A 108 4.30 52.69 -7.19
C ALA A 108 5.04 51.41 -6.82
N ALA A 109 5.20 50.51 -7.79
CA ALA A 109 5.94 49.27 -7.58
C ALA A 109 7.41 49.57 -7.24
N PRO A 110 8.00 48.97 -6.18
CA PRO A 110 9.28 49.41 -5.62
C PRO A 110 10.48 49.35 -6.57
N ARG A 111 10.51 48.38 -7.48
CA ARG A 111 11.63 48.11 -8.38
C ARG A 111 11.40 48.67 -9.78
N SER A 112 10.22 48.45 -10.36
CA SER A 112 9.90 48.94 -11.70
C SER A 112 9.43 50.41 -11.74
N GLY A 113 8.93 50.93 -10.63
CA GLY A 113 8.34 52.27 -10.54
C GLY A 113 6.99 52.41 -11.26
N VAL A 114 6.40 51.31 -11.75
CA VAL A 114 5.14 51.35 -12.48
C VAL A 114 3.99 51.68 -11.52
N PRO A 115 3.14 52.69 -11.83
CA PRO A 115 1.97 53.01 -11.03
C PRO A 115 0.89 51.93 -11.19
N CYS A 116 0.45 51.35 -10.08
CA CYS A 116 -0.46 50.22 -10.03
C CYS A 116 -1.51 50.39 -8.92
N LEU A 117 -2.57 49.59 -9.01
CA LEU A 117 -3.62 49.48 -8.00
C LEU A 117 -3.21 48.57 -6.84
N TYR A 118 -2.34 47.60 -7.10
CA TYR A 118 -1.75 46.69 -6.12
C TYR A 118 -0.36 46.28 -6.59
N PHE A 119 0.56 46.07 -5.65
CA PHE A 119 1.77 45.28 -5.90
C PHE A 119 2.10 44.33 -4.74
N SER A 120 2.76 43.22 -5.08
CA SER A 120 3.53 42.39 -4.17
C SER A 120 4.97 42.31 -4.67
N TYR A 121 5.91 42.73 -3.81
CA TYR A 121 7.33 42.78 -4.09
C TYR A 121 8.06 41.84 -3.14
N THR A 122 8.91 40.98 -3.70
CA THR A 122 9.80 40.10 -2.92
C THR A 122 11.23 40.26 -3.40
N GLU A 123 12.12 40.62 -2.48
CA GLU A 123 13.57 40.56 -2.65
C GLU A 123 14.11 39.32 -1.95
N GLU A 124 14.85 38.50 -2.69
CA GLU A 124 15.54 37.33 -2.15
C GLU A 124 17.04 37.43 -2.39
N ARG A 125 17.84 36.99 -1.42
CA ARG A 125 19.30 36.87 -1.56
C ARG A 125 19.71 35.42 -1.63
N LYS A 126 20.63 35.12 -2.54
CA LYS A 126 21.25 33.82 -2.69
C LYS A 126 22.31 33.64 -1.61
N THR A 127 22.06 32.74 -0.67
CA THR A 127 23.02 32.33 0.36
C THR A 127 23.59 30.96 0.00
N THR A 128 24.90 30.80 0.13
CA THR A 128 25.59 29.52 -0.06
C THR A 128 25.93 28.96 1.31
N ASP A 129 25.52 27.73 1.59
CA ASP A 129 25.90 27.05 2.83
C ASP A 129 27.37 26.60 2.81
N SER A 130 27.85 26.08 3.93
CA SER A 130 29.23 25.56 4.06
C SER A 130 29.54 24.37 3.15
N ASP A 131 28.51 23.75 2.57
CA ASP A 131 28.62 22.59 1.68
C ASP A 131 28.52 22.97 0.20
N GLY A 132 28.37 24.26 -0.12
CA GLY A 132 28.28 24.77 -1.49
C GLY A 132 26.86 24.78 -2.06
N ASP A 133 25.84 24.40 -1.28
CA ASP A 133 24.45 24.43 -1.72
C ASP A 133 23.89 25.85 -1.60
N THR A 134 23.28 26.33 -2.69
CA THR A 134 22.75 27.69 -2.74
C THR A 134 21.25 27.69 -2.54
N ARG A 135 20.75 28.52 -1.62
CA ARG A 135 19.32 28.77 -1.41
C ARG A 135 19.00 30.25 -1.52
N TRP A 136 17.78 30.57 -1.95
CA TRP A 136 17.24 31.91 -1.91
C TRP A 136 16.58 32.14 -0.54
N GLU A 137 16.94 33.23 0.12
CA GLU A 137 16.33 33.66 1.38
C GLU A 137 15.65 35.01 1.16
N THR A 138 14.39 35.13 1.58
CA THR A 138 13.65 36.38 1.51
C THR A 138 14.30 37.43 2.43
N VAL A 139 14.77 38.51 1.84
CA VAL A 139 15.36 39.68 2.54
C VAL A 139 14.26 40.68 2.87
N GLU A 140 13.40 40.94 1.90
CA GLU A 140 12.31 41.89 2.01
C GLU A 140 11.09 41.33 1.29
N SER A 141 9.93 41.46 1.90
CA SER A 141 8.65 41.21 1.27
C SER A 141 7.72 42.34 1.66
N ARG A 142 7.15 43.01 0.66
CA ARG A 142 6.27 44.16 0.84
C ARG A 142 5.10 44.06 -0.12
N GLU A 143 3.92 44.36 0.40
CA GLU A 143 2.70 44.52 -0.39
C GLU A 143 2.10 45.89 -0.08
N ASP A 144 1.50 46.53 -1.08
CA ASP A 144 0.80 47.80 -0.95
C ASP A 144 -0.32 47.89 -2.00
N TRP A 145 -1.34 48.70 -1.74
CA TRP A 145 -2.48 48.86 -2.63
C TRP A 145 -3.11 50.25 -2.53
N ALA A 146 -3.79 50.65 -3.60
CA ALA A 146 -4.60 51.86 -3.62
C ALA A 146 -5.76 51.75 -2.62
N ARG A 147 -6.09 52.85 -1.93
CA ARG A 147 -7.16 52.90 -0.91
C ARG A 147 -8.52 52.47 -1.45
N SER A 148 -8.77 52.78 -2.71
CA SER A 148 -9.94 52.38 -3.49
C SER A 148 -9.62 52.38 -4.98
N PHE A 149 -10.41 51.63 -5.74
CA PHE A 149 -10.40 51.64 -7.20
C PHE A 149 -11.80 51.40 -7.75
N GLN A 150 -12.06 51.76 -9.01
CA GLN A 150 -13.34 51.53 -9.69
C GLN A 150 -13.27 50.23 -10.48
N LEU A 151 -14.30 49.40 -10.39
CA LEU A 151 -14.49 48.23 -11.24
C LEU A 151 -15.61 48.52 -12.24
N LEU A 152 -15.30 48.48 -13.54
CA LEU A 152 -16.22 48.83 -14.61
C LEU A 152 -16.61 47.59 -15.41
N ASP A 153 -17.90 47.43 -15.67
CA ASP A 153 -18.43 46.50 -16.67
C ASP A 153 -19.38 47.23 -17.63
N ASP A 154 -20.00 46.50 -18.57
CA ASP A 154 -20.92 47.07 -19.56
C ASP A 154 -22.19 47.67 -18.94
N SER A 155 -22.47 47.36 -17.67
CA SER A 155 -23.68 47.75 -16.94
C SER A 155 -23.46 48.94 -16.00
N GLY A 156 -22.24 49.21 -15.57
CA GLY A 156 -21.90 50.34 -14.70
C GLY A 156 -20.52 50.28 -14.06
N ALA A 157 -20.32 51.14 -13.06
CA ALA A 157 -19.09 51.21 -12.26
C ALA A 157 -19.41 51.07 -10.77
N ILE A 158 -18.59 50.32 -10.04
CA ILE A 158 -18.68 50.18 -8.59
C ILE A 158 -17.32 50.39 -7.95
N ARG A 159 -17.30 51.04 -6.79
CA ARG A 159 -16.08 51.24 -6.01
C ARG A 159 -15.69 49.95 -5.31
N VAL A 160 -14.41 49.61 -5.31
CA VAL A 160 -13.84 48.52 -4.51
C VAL A 160 -12.97 49.16 -3.43
N LEU A 161 -13.18 48.75 -2.18
CA LEU A 161 -12.46 49.19 -1.00
C LEU A 161 -11.60 48.04 -0.48
N PRO A 162 -10.33 47.91 -0.94
CA PRO A 162 -9.46 46.86 -0.46
C PRO A 162 -9.08 47.11 1.00
N SER A 163 -8.98 46.02 1.76
CA SER A 163 -8.56 46.04 3.16
C SER A 163 -7.45 45.02 3.39
N ASN A 164 -6.83 45.05 4.56
CA ASN A 164 -5.84 44.06 4.98
C ASN A 164 -6.37 42.61 4.93
N GLY A 165 -7.70 42.41 4.84
CA GLY A 165 -8.32 41.10 4.68
C GLY A 165 -8.40 40.59 3.24
N GLY A 166 -8.17 41.43 2.22
CA GLY A 166 -8.25 41.08 0.80
C GLY A 166 -7.12 40.16 0.32
N ILE A 167 -7.45 39.03 -0.30
CA ILE A 167 -6.46 38.18 -0.97
C ILE A 167 -6.26 38.69 -2.40
N PHE A 168 -5.15 39.39 -2.63
CA PHE A 168 -4.75 39.80 -3.97
C PHE A 168 -4.04 38.67 -4.71
N ARG A 169 -4.30 38.53 -6.01
CA ARG A 169 -3.64 37.55 -6.88
C ARG A 169 -3.39 38.12 -8.26
N THR A 170 -2.23 37.83 -8.85
CA THR A 170 -1.87 38.26 -10.21
C THR A 170 -1.54 37.04 -11.07
N GLU A 171 -1.60 37.18 -12.39
CA GLU A 171 -1.26 36.11 -13.34
C GLU A 171 0.24 36.07 -13.61
N GLY A 172 0.99 35.48 -12.67
CA GLY A 172 2.44 35.39 -12.78
C GLY A 172 3.15 36.68 -12.35
N SER A 173 4.47 36.73 -12.53
CA SER A 173 5.29 37.89 -12.17
C SER A 173 5.42 38.85 -13.35
N ASP A 174 5.06 40.10 -13.16
CA ASP A 174 5.26 41.18 -14.14
C ASP A 174 6.73 41.57 -14.27
N LEU A 175 7.52 41.34 -13.22
CA LEU A 175 8.97 41.48 -13.22
C LEU A 175 9.58 40.30 -12.47
N SER A 176 10.55 39.62 -13.08
CA SER A 176 11.44 38.68 -12.39
C SER A 176 12.86 38.90 -12.88
N GLU A 177 13.66 39.65 -12.11
CA GLU A 177 15.03 40.01 -12.44
C GLU A 177 16.01 39.41 -11.42
N THR A 178 17.14 38.87 -11.89
CA THR A 178 18.24 38.44 -11.01
C THR A 178 19.48 39.27 -11.29
N VAL A 179 19.96 39.97 -10.27
CA VAL A 179 21.15 40.84 -10.34
C VAL A 179 22.14 40.40 -9.28
N GLY A 180 23.25 39.80 -9.72
CA GLY A 180 24.28 39.26 -8.81
C GLY A 180 23.73 38.14 -7.93
N ASP A 181 23.78 38.36 -6.62
CA ASP A 181 23.26 37.45 -5.58
C ASP A 181 21.83 37.78 -5.13
N ARG A 182 21.12 38.68 -5.83
CA ARG A 182 19.74 39.07 -5.49
C ARG A 182 18.77 38.76 -6.60
N ARG A 183 17.56 38.32 -6.22
CA ARG A 183 16.41 38.09 -7.09
C ARG A 183 15.27 39.01 -6.65
N TYR A 184 14.73 39.75 -7.60
CA TYR A 184 13.62 40.68 -7.41
C TYR A 184 12.42 40.16 -8.18
N THR A 185 11.31 39.98 -7.48
CA THR A 185 10.04 39.55 -8.10
C THR A 185 8.98 40.59 -7.78
N GLU A 186 8.29 41.08 -8.81
CA GLU A 186 7.10 41.94 -8.67
C GLU A 186 5.89 41.29 -9.32
N HIS A 187 4.77 41.42 -8.62
CA HIS A 187 3.42 41.10 -9.05
C HIS A 187 2.60 42.39 -8.93
N ARG A 188 1.83 42.78 -9.95
CA ARG A 188 1.12 44.05 -10.00
C ARG A 188 -0.29 43.87 -10.57
N ILE A 189 -1.22 44.73 -10.14
CA ILE A 189 -2.49 44.95 -10.84
C ILE A 189 -2.49 46.38 -11.36
N GLU A 190 -2.45 46.54 -12.67
CA GLU A 190 -2.34 47.84 -13.36
C GLU A 190 -3.73 48.36 -13.78
N PRO A 191 -3.92 49.69 -13.83
CA PRO A 191 -5.13 50.28 -14.39
C PRO A 191 -5.40 49.80 -15.82
N GLY A 192 -6.66 49.45 -16.11
CA GLY A 192 -7.08 48.92 -17.41
C GLY A 192 -7.04 47.39 -17.52
N GLN A 193 -6.52 46.68 -16.52
CA GLN A 193 -6.57 45.22 -16.48
C GLN A 193 -7.95 44.69 -16.09
N SER A 194 -8.27 43.50 -16.60
CA SER A 194 -9.47 42.76 -16.19
C SER A 194 -9.25 42.13 -14.82
N VAL A 195 -10.08 42.51 -13.85
CA VAL A 195 -10.01 42.05 -12.47
C VAL A 195 -11.32 41.40 -12.08
N PHE A 196 -11.19 40.28 -11.39
CA PHE A 196 -12.26 39.57 -10.72
C PHE A 196 -12.26 39.95 -9.23
N VAL A 197 -13.44 40.26 -8.69
CA VAL A 197 -13.62 40.65 -7.29
C VAL A 197 -14.69 39.78 -6.63
N PHE A 198 -14.32 39.14 -5.52
CA PHE A 198 -15.23 38.42 -4.64
C PHE A 198 -15.21 39.06 -3.26
N GLY A 199 -16.31 39.70 -2.88
CA GLY A 199 -16.39 40.51 -1.68
C GLY A 199 -17.82 40.65 -1.16
N PHE A 200 -17.99 41.55 -0.21
CA PHE A 200 -19.30 41.94 0.31
C PHE A 200 -19.67 43.31 -0.24
N ALA A 201 -20.70 43.40 -1.05
CA ALA A 201 -21.19 44.66 -1.54
C ALA A 201 -22.05 45.34 -0.47
N GLN A 202 -21.87 46.64 -0.29
CA GLN A 202 -22.82 47.53 0.39
C GLN A 202 -23.35 48.51 -0.66
N VAL A 203 -24.59 48.29 -1.11
CA VAL A 203 -25.16 49.01 -2.24
C VAL A 203 -26.50 49.62 -1.86
N ASP A 204 -26.69 50.88 -2.22
CA ASP A 204 -27.96 51.57 -2.04
C ASP A 204 -29.03 51.11 -3.06
N ALA A 205 -30.24 51.62 -2.89
CA ALA A 205 -31.37 51.34 -3.77
C ALA A 205 -31.22 51.93 -5.19
N GLU A 206 -30.20 52.73 -5.48
CA GLU A 206 -29.86 53.23 -6.83
C GLU A 206 -28.69 52.47 -7.51
N GLY A 207 -27.96 51.65 -6.78
CA GLY A 207 -26.88 50.83 -7.32
C GLY A 207 -25.51 51.46 -7.09
N ARG A 208 -25.47 52.50 -6.25
CA ARG A 208 -24.24 53.15 -5.83
C ARG A 208 -23.80 52.51 -4.54
N GLY A 209 -22.54 52.16 -4.46
CA GLY A 209 -22.04 51.39 -3.35
C GLY A 209 -20.57 51.08 -3.48
N ALA A 210 -20.09 50.30 -2.54
CA ALA A 210 -18.75 49.78 -2.55
C ALA A 210 -18.75 48.28 -2.29
N VAL A 211 -17.76 47.59 -2.85
CA VAL A 211 -17.39 46.24 -2.43
C VAL A 211 -16.33 46.34 -1.37
N GLU A 212 -16.63 45.80 -0.20
CA GLU A 212 -15.77 45.78 0.97
C GLU A 212 -15.39 44.33 1.31
N PHE A 213 -14.34 44.17 2.11
CA PHE A 213 -13.82 42.85 2.49
C PHE A 213 -13.88 42.57 3.99
N GLU A 214 -14.28 43.54 4.82
CA GLU A 214 -14.33 43.42 6.28
C GLU A 214 -15.70 42.99 6.82
N SER A 215 -16.74 43.06 5.99
CA SER A 215 -18.10 42.70 6.40
C SER A 215 -18.26 41.20 6.66
N PRO A 216 -19.03 40.79 7.69
CA PRO A 216 -19.25 39.38 7.99
C PRO A 216 -20.09 38.69 6.91
N GLY A 217 -19.57 37.60 6.32
CA GLY A 217 -20.26 36.81 5.29
C GLY A 217 -19.63 35.44 5.02
N HIS A 218 -20.26 34.64 4.15
CA HIS A 218 -19.72 33.35 3.68
C HIS A 218 -19.05 33.51 2.31
N TYR A 219 -18.01 34.35 2.27
CA TYR A 219 -17.16 34.56 1.11
C TYR A 219 -15.68 34.54 1.49
N SER A 220 -14.82 34.40 0.49
CA SER A 220 -13.38 34.61 0.63
C SER A 220 -13.04 35.93 -0.06
N PRO A 221 -12.54 36.95 0.64
CA PRO A 221 -12.21 38.22 0.01
C PRO A 221 -11.08 38.01 -1.02
N ILE A 222 -11.38 38.20 -2.31
CA ILE A 222 -10.43 37.99 -3.40
C ILE A 222 -10.50 39.17 -4.36
N VAL A 223 -9.32 39.68 -4.73
CA VAL A 223 -9.11 40.58 -5.86
C VAL A 223 -8.07 39.92 -6.75
N ALA A 224 -8.46 39.42 -7.92
CA ALA A 224 -7.54 38.68 -8.78
C ALA A 224 -7.51 39.25 -10.19
N GLU A 225 -6.32 39.36 -10.75
CA GLU A 225 -6.15 39.49 -12.20
C GLU A 225 -6.68 38.23 -12.90
N GLY A 226 -7.32 38.42 -14.07
CA GLY A 226 -7.80 37.32 -14.89
C GLY A 226 -9.23 36.88 -14.57
N ASP A 227 -9.55 35.61 -14.85
CA ASP A 227 -10.90 35.06 -14.76
C ASP A 227 -11.18 34.27 -13.46
N GLU A 228 -12.45 34.22 -13.04
CA GLU A 228 -12.93 33.43 -11.90
C GLU A 228 -12.55 31.94 -12.02
N LEU A 229 -12.58 31.41 -13.24
CA LEU A 229 -12.43 29.99 -13.54
C LEU A 229 -11.02 29.49 -13.22
N GLY A 230 -9.99 30.28 -13.57
CA GLY A 230 -8.59 30.00 -13.23
C GLY A 230 -8.38 29.93 -11.73
N GLN A 231 -8.97 30.87 -10.98
CA GLN A 231 -8.89 30.90 -9.51
C GLN A 231 -9.57 29.69 -8.86
N ARG A 232 -10.75 29.31 -9.35
CA ARG A 232 -11.45 28.09 -8.89
C ARG A 232 -10.64 26.83 -9.18
N ARG A 233 -10.06 26.71 -10.38
CA ARG A 233 -9.20 25.57 -10.75
C ARG A 233 -7.97 25.45 -9.84
N GLY A 234 -7.28 26.55 -9.56
CA GLY A 234 -6.10 26.56 -8.69
C GLY A 234 -6.43 26.10 -7.26
N MET A 235 -7.50 26.66 -6.67
CA MET A 235 -7.96 26.26 -5.33
C MET A 235 -8.37 24.79 -5.26
N ALA A 236 -9.10 24.30 -6.26
CA ALA A 236 -9.56 22.90 -6.30
C ALA A 236 -8.38 21.91 -6.42
N THR A 237 -7.41 22.22 -7.28
CA THR A 237 -6.22 21.37 -7.49
C THR A 237 -5.42 21.22 -6.21
N VAL A 238 -5.11 22.34 -5.54
CA VAL A 238 -4.36 22.32 -4.28
C VAL A 238 -5.18 21.65 -3.16
N ALA A 239 -6.50 21.84 -3.14
CA ALA A 239 -7.36 21.18 -2.17
C ALA A 239 -7.33 19.64 -2.31
N ILE A 240 -7.41 19.10 -3.52
CA ILE A 240 -7.32 17.64 -3.76
C ILE A 240 -6.00 17.09 -3.22
N VAL A 241 -4.87 17.73 -3.54
CA VAL A 241 -3.55 17.27 -3.11
C VAL A 241 -3.42 17.28 -1.59
N LEU A 242 -3.93 18.33 -0.92
CA LEU A 242 -3.91 18.40 0.53
C LEU A 242 -4.81 17.37 1.21
N ILE A 243 -6.03 17.16 0.68
CA ILE A 243 -6.94 16.14 1.21
C ILE A 243 -6.32 14.75 1.03
N TRP A 244 -5.75 14.45 -0.14
CA TRP A 244 -5.03 13.22 -0.39
C TRP A 244 -3.84 13.05 0.56
N ALA A 245 -3.00 14.09 0.74
CA ALA A 245 -1.87 14.03 1.65
C ALA A 245 -2.32 13.83 3.12
N GLY A 246 -3.47 14.41 3.50
CA GLY A 246 -4.10 14.17 4.80
C GLY A 246 -4.55 12.73 4.99
N LEU A 247 -5.14 12.10 3.96
CA LEU A 247 -5.52 10.69 3.96
C LEU A 247 -4.30 9.76 4.01
N ALA A 248 -3.25 10.04 3.23
CA ALA A 248 -1.99 9.32 3.30
C ALA A 248 -1.34 9.45 4.69
N SER A 249 -1.38 10.64 5.29
CA SER A 249 -0.90 10.80 6.66
C SER A 249 -1.70 9.94 7.66
N LEU A 250 -3.01 9.82 7.48
CA LEU A 250 -3.87 8.94 8.28
C LEU A 250 -3.55 7.44 8.09
N SER A 251 -3.29 6.99 6.86
CA SER A 251 -2.90 5.60 6.58
C SER A 251 -1.56 5.24 7.23
N PHE A 252 -0.59 6.17 7.20
CA PHE A 252 0.69 6.01 7.89
C PHE A 252 0.53 5.98 9.41
N ALA A 253 -0.41 6.73 9.98
CA ALA A 253 -0.74 6.60 11.40
C ALA A 253 -1.24 5.18 11.75
N VAL A 254 -2.08 4.57 10.90
CA VAL A 254 -2.50 3.17 11.06
C VAL A 254 -1.31 2.22 10.94
N TYR A 255 -0.40 2.44 9.99
CA TYR A 255 0.82 1.65 9.84
C TYR A 255 1.70 1.71 11.10
N PHE A 256 2.04 2.90 11.60
CA PHE A 256 2.85 3.04 12.80
C PHE A 256 2.15 2.50 14.05
N GLY A 257 0.84 2.71 14.18
CA GLY A 257 0.03 2.16 15.27
C GLY A 257 -0.05 0.63 15.26
N CYS A 258 -0.20 0.02 14.08
CA CYS A 258 -0.16 -1.44 13.92
C CYS A 258 1.22 -2.01 14.23
N TRP A 259 2.29 -1.31 13.83
CA TRP A 259 3.66 -1.68 14.19
C TRP A 259 3.84 -1.63 15.71
N LEU A 260 3.44 -0.53 16.36
CA LEU A 260 3.52 -0.39 17.83
C LEU A 260 2.72 -1.50 18.56
N SER A 261 1.55 -1.85 18.03
CA SER A 261 0.65 -2.88 18.57
C SER A 261 1.06 -4.31 18.20
N ARG A 262 2.11 -4.48 17.38
CA ARG A 262 2.64 -5.76 16.88
C ARG A 262 1.66 -6.58 16.08
N ILE A 263 0.86 -5.93 15.26
CA ILE A 263 -0.10 -6.60 14.39
C ILE A 263 0.64 -6.99 13.11
N HIS A 264 1.04 -8.26 13.00
CA HIS A 264 1.68 -8.79 11.78
C HIS A 264 0.69 -9.42 10.80
N GLN A 265 -0.54 -9.72 11.22
CA GLN A 265 -1.54 -10.36 10.36
C GLN A 265 -1.93 -9.42 9.22
N SER A 266 -1.55 -9.78 8.00
CA SER A 266 -1.74 -8.94 6.83
C SER A 266 -3.21 -8.69 6.51
N PRO A 267 -4.13 -9.68 6.57
CA PRO A 267 -5.55 -9.42 6.32
C PRO A 267 -6.18 -8.45 7.33
N ALA A 268 -5.86 -8.57 8.62
CA ALA A 268 -6.37 -7.69 9.67
C ALA A 268 -5.87 -6.25 9.49
N TYR A 269 -4.59 -6.10 9.11
CA TYR A 269 -4.00 -4.81 8.77
C TYR A 269 -4.70 -4.16 7.56
N LEU A 270 -4.87 -4.90 6.46
CA LEU A 270 -5.52 -4.39 5.26
C LEU A 270 -6.98 -4.00 5.53
N ALA A 271 -7.70 -4.78 6.34
CA ALA A 271 -9.08 -4.48 6.72
C ALA A 271 -9.17 -3.20 7.56
N THR A 272 -8.26 -3.04 8.54
CA THR A 272 -8.19 -1.83 9.38
C THR A 272 -7.87 -0.60 8.53
N LEU A 273 -6.89 -0.72 7.65
CA LEU A 273 -6.48 0.36 6.76
C LEU A 273 -7.62 0.76 5.81
N ALA A 274 -8.27 -0.21 5.16
CA ALA A 274 -9.40 0.04 4.27
C ALA A 274 -10.57 0.69 5.01
N LEU A 275 -10.90 0.21 6.21
CA LEU A 275 -11.95 0.80 7.04
C LEU A 275 -11.65 2.26 7.38
N VAL A 276 -10.42 2.56 7.82
CA VAL A 276 -10.02 3.94 8.16
C VAL A 276 -10.07 4.86 6.93
N MET A 277 -9.66 4.38 5.76
CA MET A 277 -9.76 5.15 4.51
C MET A 277 -11.22 5.40 4.11
N VAL A 278 -12.09 4.38 4.20
CA VAL A 278 -13.52 4.50 3.90
C VAL A 278 -14.19 5.50 4.85
N VAL A 279 -13.93 5.40 6.15
CA VAL A 279 -14.48 6.31 7.15
C VAL A 279 -13.95 7.73 6.94
N GLY A 280 -12.66 7.91 6.67
CA GLY A 280 -12.05 9.21 6.42
C GLY A 280 -12.63 9.92 5.19
N LEU A 281 -12.71 9.22 4.05
CA LEU A 281 -13.31 9.74 2.82
C LEU A 281 -14.80 10.01 2.98
N SER A 282 -15.53 9.12 3.64
CA SER A 282 -16.97 9.31 3.92
C SER A 282 -17.22 10.53 4.81
N PHE A 283 -16.38 10.73 5.82
CA PHE A 283 -16.42 11.90 6.68
C PHE A 283 -16.15 13.19 5.88
N CYS A 284 -15.15 13.20 5.01
CA CYS A 284 -14.88 14.35 4.12
C CYS A 284 -16.09 14.68 3.24
N GLY A 285 -16.68 13.66 2.59
CA GLY A 285 -17.88 13.82 1.76
C GLY A 285 -19.07 14.37 2.54
N LEU A 286 -19.43 13.74 3.68
CA LEU A 286 -20.57 14.18 4.51
C LEU A 286 -20.37 15.59 5.09
N ARG A 287 -19.16 15.92 5.53
CA ARG A 287 -18.85 17.26 6.04
C ARG A 287 -18.98 18.32 4.95
N MET A 288 -18.51 18.02 3.73
CA MET A 288 -18.65 18.94 2.61
C MET A 288 -20.13 19.15 2.28
N MET A 289 -20.90 18.06 2.19
CA MET A 289 -22.34 18.11 1.94
C MET A 289 -23.10 18.97 2.96
N HIS A 290 -22.79 18.79 4.24
CA HIS A 290 -23.39 19.58 5.32
C HIS A 290 -23.05 21.06 5.20
N ALA A 291 -21.77 21.40 4.97
CA ALA A 291 -21.35 22.79 4.73
C ALA A 291 -22.01 23.40 3.48
N ASP A 292 -22.25 22.57 2.47
CA ASP A 292 -22.84 22.98 1.21
C ASP A 292 -24.30 23.38 1.34
N LEU A 293 -25.10 22.53 1.99
CA LEU A 293 -26.54 22.74 2.15
C LEU A 293 -26.84 23.92 3.09
N LEU A 294 -26.19 23.98 4.25
CA LEU A 294 -26.38 25.10 5.18
C LEU A 294 -25.88 26.41 4.60
N GLY A 295 -24.69 26.41 4.00
CA GLY A 295 -24.14 27.60 3.36
C GLY A 295 -24.96 28.05 2.15
N SER A 296 -25.67 27.15 1.47
CA SER A 296 -26.61 27.52 0.41
C SER A 296 -27.88 28.16 0.97
N ARG A 297 -28.44 27.62 2.06
CA ARG A 297 -29.63 28.18 2.73
C ARG A 297 -29.36 29.60 3.23
N ASP A 298 -28.33 29.76 4.06
CA ASP A 298 -28.06 31.02 4.74
C ASP A 298 -27.76 32.16 3.75
N ARG A 299 -27.07 31.85 2.64
CA ARG A 299 -26.84 32.81 1.54
C ARG A 299 -28.12 33.18 0.81
N LEU A 300 -28.95 32.19 0.48
CA LEU A 300 -30.18 32.46 -0.26
C LEU A 300 -31.17 33.27 0.57
N GLU A 301 -31.24 33.04 1.88
CA GLU A 301 -32.04 33.85 2.81
C GLU A 301 -31.57 35.30 2.84
N ARG A 302 -30.26 35.54 2.94
CA ARG A 302 -29.68 36.90 2.84
C ARG A 302 -29.99 37.55 1.50
N ALA A 303 -29.71 36.85 0.39
CA ALA A 303 -29.95 37.37 -0.95
C ALA A 303 -31.44 37.72 -1.18
N ARG A 304 -32.37 36.91 -0.68
CA ARG A 304 -33.82 37.20 -0.73
C ARG A 304 -34.18 38.44 0.06
N ALA A 305 -33.64 38.59 1.27
CA ALA A 305 -33.88 39.76 2.11
C ALA A 305 -33.35 41.04 1.42
N SER A 306 -32.10 41.03 0.98
CA SER A 306 -31.47 42.17 0.29
C SER A 306 -32.17 42.54 -1.01
N ALA A 307 -32.56 41.55 -1.82
CA ALA A 307 -33.30 41.78 -3.07
C ALA A 307 -34.67 42.40 -2.79
N ARG A 308 -35.40 41.89 -1.80
CA ARG A 308 -36.72 42.41 -1.42
C ARG A 308 -36.61 43.85 -0.92
N GLU A 309 -35.61 44.16 -0.10
CA GLU A 309 -35.37 45.52 0.38
C GLU A 309 -35.00 46.48 -0.75
N ALA A 310 -34.07 46.08 -1.63
CA ALA A 310 -33.64 46.90 -2.77
C ALA A 310 -34.81 47.21 -3.73
N VAL A 311 -35.63 46.21 -4.07
CA VAL A 311 -36.81 46.39 -4.94
C VAL A 311 -37.88 47.23 -4.25
N ALA A 312 -38.19 46.95 -2.98
CA ALA A 312 -39.20 47.69 -2.23
C ALA A 312 -38.84 49.17 -2.10
N GLU A 313 -37.57 49.48 -1.83
CA GLU A 313 -37.12 50.86 -1.69
C GLU A 313 -37.17 51.63 -3.02
N LEU A 314 -36.72 51.01 -4.11
CA LEU A 314 -36.74 51.62 -5.45
C LEU A 314 -38.18 51.92 -5.88
N LEU A 315 -39.11 50.97 -5.69
CA LEU A 315 -40.53 51.17 -6.02
C LEU A 315 -41.20 52.21 -5.10
N ARG A 316 -40.90 52.18 -3.79
CA ARG A 316 -41.45 53.12 -2.80
C ARG A 316 -41.07 54.56 -3.10
N ARG A 317 -39.82 54.83 -3.48
CA ARG A 317 -39.35 56.18 -3.89
C ARG A 317 -40.13 56.76 -5.07
N LYS A 318 -40.73 55.89 -5.88
CA LYS A 318 -41.47 56.24 -7.10
C LYS A 318 -42.98 56.16 -6.91
N GLY A 319 -43.44 55.97 -5.67
CA GLY A 319 -44.86 55.90 -5.31
C GLY A 319 -45.55 54.59 -5.69
N ILE A 320 -44.80 53.53 -6.01
CA ILE A 320 -45.35 52.22 -6.38
C ILE A 320 -45.34 51.34 -5.13
N SER A 321 -46.53 50.91 -4.68
CA SER A 321 -46.64 50.02 -3.51
C SER A 321 -46.43 48.55 -3.92
N TRP A 322 -45.52 47.86 -3.23
CA TRP A 322 -45.28 46.43 -3.41
C TRP A 322 -45.25 45.72 -2.06
N ASN A 323 -46.02 44.64 -1.92
CA ASN A 323 -46.13 43.85 -0.69
C ASN A 323 -45.03 42.76 -0.55
N GLY A 324 -44.15 42.62 -1.54
CA GLY A 324 -43.13 41.58 -1.58
C GLY A 324 -43.50 40.35 -2.42
N ASP A 325 -44.67 40.34 -3.07
CA ASP A 325 -45.07 39.27 -3.98
C ASP A 325 -44.46 39.47 -5.38
N TRP A 326 -43.50 38.64 -5.75
CA TRP A 326 -42.85 38.69 -7.05
C TRP A 326 -43.80 38.40 -8.21
N ALA A 327 -44.89 37.66 -8.00
CA ALA A 327 -45.89 37.37 -9.04
C ALA A 327 -46.68 38.63 -9.44
N ALA A 328 -46.87 39.54 -8.48
CA ALA A 328 -47.56 40.81 -8.72
C ALA A 328 -46.74 41.79 -9.58
N LEU A 329 -45.42 41.63 -9.62
CA LEU A 329 -44.53 42.42 -10.45
C LEU A 329 -44.43 41.76 -11.83
N GLY A 330 -45.19 42.27 -12.80
CA GLY A 330 -45.20 41.79 -14.19
C GLY A 330 -43.89 42.06 -14.95
N ARG A 331 -43.96 42.53 -16.19
CA ARG A 331 -42.77 42.93 -16.97
C ARG A 331 -42.37 44.36 -16.60
N PHE A 332 -41.17 44.57 -16.07
CA PHE A 332 -40.69 45.92 -15.76
C PHE A 332 -40.50 46.79 -17.01
N ASP A 333 -40.37 46.20 -18.19
CA ASP A 333 -40.34 46.92 -19.47
C ASP A 333 -41.71 47.46 -19.92
N ASP A 334 -42.79 47.08 -19.24
CA ASP A 334 -44.12 47.64 -19.49
C ASP A 334 -44.19 49.09 -18.97
N ARG A 335 -44.02 50.02 -19.91
CA ARG A 335 -44.02 51.47 -19.65
C ARG A 335 -45.35 51.97 -19.08
N ALA A 336 -46.46 51.26 -19.26
CA ALA A 336 -47.75 51.68 -18.71
C ALA A 336 -47.84 51.37 -17.21
N ALA A 337 -47.41 50.18 -16.79
CA ALA A 337 -47.44 49.75 -15.39
C ALA A 337 -46.33 50.41 -14.54
N PHE A 338 -45.19 50.74 -15.16
CA PHE A 338 -44.00 51.27 -14.48
C PHE A 338 -43.54 52.64 -15.03
N ALA A 339 -44.49 53.48 -15.48
CA ALA A 339 -44.20 54.80 -16.06
C ALA A 339 -43.27 55.72 -15.22
N PRO A 340 -43.32 55.71 -13.87
CA PRO A 340 -42.40 56.52 -13.05
C PRO A 340 -40.93 56.08 -13.08
N LEU A 341 -40.62 54.88 -13.60
CA LEU A 341 -39.28 54.32 -13.64
C LEU A 341 -38.54 54.68 -14.92
N ASP A 342 -37.30 55.15 -14.77
CA ASP A 342 -36.41 55.36 -15.91
C ASP A 342 -35.92 54.02 -16.52
N ASP A 343 -35.27 54.07 -17.68
CA ASP A 343 -34.79 52.85 -18.34
C ASP A 343 -33.69 52.12 -17.53
N ARG A 344 -32.92 52.83 -16.69
CA ARG A 344 -31.86 52.24 -15.86
C ARG A 344 -32.46 51.49 -14.67
N GLU A 345 -33.43 52.09 -14.01
CA GLU A 345 -34.21 51.55 -12.90
C GLU A 345 -34.96 50.30 -13.33
N ARG A 346 -35.63 50.32 -14.50
CA ARG A 346 -36.31 49.15 -15.05
C ARG A 346 -35.34 48.00 -15.33
N ARG A 347 -34.20 48.28 -15.97
CA ARG A 347 -33.16 47.27 -16.20
C ARG A 347 -32.64 46.68 -14.89
N ARG A 348 -32.38 47.50 -13.88
CA ARG A 348 -31.92 47.04 -12.57
C ARG A 348 -32.93 46.10 -11.91
N LEU A 349 -34.21 46.46 -11.87
CA LEU A 349 -35.26 45.59 -11.30
C LEU A 349 -35.34 44.24 -12.01
N THR A 350 -35.28 44.22 -13.35
CA THR A 350 -35.25 42.98 -14.14
C THR A 350 -34.03 42.13 -13.79
N ARG A 351 -32.83 42.74 -13.70
CA ARG A 351 -31.60 42.02 -13.35
C ARG A 351 -31.63 41.45 -11.94
N LEU A 352 -32.09 42.23 -10.94
CA LEU A 352 -32.25 41.77 -9.56
C LEU A 352 -33.15 40.54 -9.47
N ARG A 353 -34.28 40.54 -10.21
CA ARG A 353 -35.21 39.40 -10.25
C ARG A 353 -34.57 38.15 -10.86
N ILE A 354 -33.89 38.31 -12.01
CA ILE A 354 -33.25 37.19 -12.71
C ILE A 354 -32.11 36.58 -11.89
N ASP A 355 -31.26 37.40 -11.27
CA ASP A 355 -30.13 36.90 -10.48
C ASP A 355 -30.59 36.20 -9.19
N LEU A 356 -31.64 36.72 -8.53
CA LEU A 356 -32.25 36.03 -7.40
C LEU A 356 -32.87 34.69 -7.84
N ALA A 357 -33.56 34.64 -8.99
CA ALA A 357 -34.12 33.40 -9.53
C ALA A 357 -33.03 32.37 -9.85
N ARG A 358 -31.88 32.83 -10.39
CA ARG A 358 -30.70 31.97 -10.62
C ARG A 358 -30.15 31.41 -9.31
N ALA A 359 -30.05 32.22 -8.27
CA ALA A 359 -29.60 31.77 -6.95
C ALA A 359 -30.53 30.69 -6.36
N VAL A 360 -31.86 30.84 -6.49
CA VAL A 360 -32.84 29.82 -6.08
C VAL A 360 -32.69 28.53 -6.88
N LEU A 361 -32.57 28.62 -8.21
CA LEU A 361 -32.41 27.46 -9.09
C LEU A 361 -31.15 26.65 -8.72
N ARG A 362 -30.02 27.32 -8.49
CA ARG A 362 -28.77 26.66 -8.07
C ARG A 362 -28.86 26.04 -6.69
N ALA A 363 -29.50 26.70 -5.73
CA ALA A 363 -29.69 26.17 -4.38
C ALA A 363 -30.53 24.88 -4.39
N ASN A 364 -31.64 24.87 -5.13
CA ASN A 364 -32.46 23.67 -5.32
C ASN A 364 -31.70 22.58 -6.08
N ALA A 365 -30.94 22.93 -7.12
CA ALA A 365 -30.13 21.97 -7.86
C ALA A 365 -29.06 21.28 -7.00
N ILE A 366 -28.55 21.92 -5.94
CA ILE A 366 -27.66 21.28 -4.96
C ILE A 366 -28.47 20.37 -4.02
N ARG A 367 -29.59 20.87 -3.50
CA ARG A 367 -30.46 20.17 -2.55
C ARG A 367 -31.09 18.90 -3.15
N ASP A 368 -31.44 18.91 -4.43
CA ASP A 368 -32.21 17.83 -5.07
C ASP A 368 -31.36 16.65 -5.56
N ARG A 369 -30.03 16.74 -5.48
CA ARG A 369 -29.09 15.67 -5.86
C ARG A 369 -29.17 14.48 -4.89
N PHE A 370 -28.73 13.30 -5.34
CA PHE A 370 -28.54 12.17 -4.44
C PHE A 370 -27.08 12.13 -3.96
N PRO A 371 -26.83 12.00 -2.64
CA PRO A 371 -27.77 11.73 -1.54
C PRO A 371 -28.27 12.99 -0.79
N GLU A 372 -27.90 14.21 -1.23
CA GLU A 372 -28.27 15.49 -0.61
C GLU A 372 -29.77 15.60 -0.33
N ARG A 373 -30.61 15.16 -1.26
CA ARG A 373 -32.09 15.18 -1.17
C ARG A 373 -32.61 14.44 0.04
N LEU A 374 -31.94 13.36 0.43
CA LEU A 374 -32.32 12.54 1.58
C LEU A 374 -31.84 13.15 2.90
N LEU A 375 -30.68 13.81 2.88
CA LEU A 375 -30.03 14.36 4.07
C LEU A 375 -30.42 15.82 4.37
N ALA A 376 -30.81 16.60 3.36
CA ALA A 376 -31.20 17.99 3.50
C ALA A 376 -32.31 18.23 4.54
N PRO A 377 -33.39 17.42 4.60
CA PRO A 377 -34.41 17.57 5.64
C PRO A 377 -33.86 17.37 7.06
N LEU A 378 -32.91 16.44 7.25
CA LEU A 378 -32.28 16.17 8.54
C LEU A 378 -31.43 17.35 9.04
N TRP A 379 -30.97 18.20 8.12
CA TRP A 379 -30.21 19.41 8.43
C TRP A 379 -31.05 20.69 8.35
N GLY A 380 -32.37 20.58 8.26
CA GLY A 380 -33.27 21.73 8.24
C GLY A 380 -33.16 22.57 6.96
N VAL A 381 -32.90 21.92 5.82
CA VAL A 381 -32.87 22.56 4.49
C VAL A 381 -34.00 22.01 3.65
N SER A 382 -35.07 22.80 3.52
CA SER A 382 -36.21 22.52 2.64
C SER A 382 -35.96 23.00 1.21
N ALA A 383 -36.80 22.56 0.27
CA ALA A 383 -36.79 23.13 -1.08
C ALA A 383 -37.16 24.63 -1.00
N PHE A 384 -36.47 25.45 -1.80
CA PHE A 384 -36.70 26.88 -1.87
C PHE A 384 -37.73 27.18 -2.96
N GLU A 385 -38.72 28.01 -2.64
CA GLU A 385 -39.76 28.37 -3.60
C GLU A 385 -39.19 29.10 -4.83
N PRO A 386 -39.44 28.62 -6.06
CA PRO A 386 -39.02 29.30 -7.29
C PRO A 386 -39.61 30.70 -7.40
N ILE A 387 -38.86 31.63 -8.00
CA ILE A 387 -39.36 32.97 -8.25
C ILE A 387 -40.17 32.94 -9.55
N PRO A 388 -41.42 33.44 -9.56
CA PRO A 388 -42.20 33.54 -10.79
C PRO A 388 -41.56 34.55 -11.73
N LEU A 389 -41.30 34.12 -12.97
CA LEU A 389 -40.66 34.93 -14.01
C LEU A 389 -41.59 35.06 -15.23
N PRO A 390 -41.68 36.23 -15.87
CA PRO A 390 -42.22 36.36 -17.22
C PRO A 390 -41.40 35.53 -18.22
N GLU A 391 -41.98 35.21 -19.38
CA GLU A 391 -41.31 34.40 -20.42
C GLU A 391 -39.94 34.97 -20.84
N ALA A 392 -39.85 36.29 -21.06
CA ALA A 392 -38.59 36.95 -21.45
C ALA A 392 -37.48 36.80 -20.38
N ASP A 393 -37.83 36.89 -19.11
CA ASP A 393 -36.89 36.72 -18.00
C ASP A 393 -36.49 35.25 -17.83
N THR A 394 -37.39 34.32 -18.15
CA THR A 394 -37.13 32.88 -18.14
C THR A 394 -36.11 32.50 -19.21
N GLU A 395 -36.23 33.06 -20.43
CA GLU A 395 -35.21 32.91 -21.48
C GLU A 395 -33.87 33.51 -21.06
N ALA A 396 -33.88 34.70 -20.46
CA ALA A 396 -32.66 35.35 -19.98
C ALA A 396 -31.98 34.51 -18.87
N LEU A 397 -32.75 33.97 -17.94
CA LEU A 397 -32.26 33.04 -16.91
C LEU A 397 -31.61 31.80 -17.54
N ALA A 398 -32.26 31.18 -18.52
CA ALA A 398 -31.74 29.98 -19.19
C ALA A 398 -30.43 30.26 -19.95
N ARG A 399 -30.31 31.42 -20.62
CA ARG A 399 -29.06 31.85 -21.27
C ARG A 399 -27.93 32.03 -20.25
N LEU A 400 -28.21 32.76 -19.17
CA LEU A 400 -27.20 33.09 -18.16
C LEU A 400 -26.79 31.87 -17.32
N ASP A 401 -27.68 30.90 -17.12
CA ASP A 401 -27.31 29.63 -16.48
C ASP A 401 -26.48 28.75 -17.42
N GLY A 402 -26.76 28.79 -18.74
CA GLY A 402 -25.96 28.11 -19.77
C GLY A 402 -24.53 28.64 -19.94
N GLU A 403 -24.25 29.87 -19.52
CA GLU A 403 -22.90 30.45 -19.50
C GLU A 403 -22.02 29.90 -18.37
N PHE A 404 -22.59 29.19 -17.39
CA PHE A 404 -21.83 28.64 -16.27
C PHE A 404 -20.84 27.57 -16.73
N ARG A 405 -19.54 27.85 -16.52
CA ARG A 405 -18.47 26.90 -16.79
C ARG A 405 -18.01 26.23 -15.50
N VAL A 406 -17.90 24.91 -15.57
CA VAL A 406 -17.36 24.09 -14.49
C VAL A 406 -15.84 24.18 -14.49
N ALA A 407 -15.23 24.43 -13.34
CA ALA A 407 -13.78 24.34 -13.19
C ALA A 407 -13.34 22.91 -13.48
N ARG A 408 -12.40 22.71 -14.39
CA ARG A 408 -11.80 21.39 -14.70
C ARG A 408 -10.31 21.44 -14.47
N LEU A 409 -9.73 20.39 -13.91
CA LEU A 409 -8.29 20.29 -13.70
C LEU A 409 -7.55 20.16 -15.05
N GLY A 410 -6.34 20.71 -15.14
CA GLY A 410 -5.54 20.63 -16.37
C GLY A 410 -5.16 19.18 -16.70
N GLY A 411 -5.55 18.69 -17.88
CA GLY A 411 -5.38 17.28 -18.26
C GLY A 411 -3.93 16.78 -18.20
N GLY A 412 -2.95 17.62 -18.56
CA GLY A 412 -1.53 17.25 -18.51
C GLY A 412 -1.00 17.02 -17.10
N LEU A 413 -1.37 17.89 -16.15
CA LEU A 413 -0.99 17.74 -14.73
C LEU A 413 -1.69 16.54 -14.09
N ALA A 414 -2.98 16.35 -14.38
CA ALA A 414 -3.74 15.19 -13.91
C ALA A 414 -3.14 13.88 -14.44
N ALA A 415 -2.75 13.84 -15.72
CA ALA A 415 -2.16 12.68 -16.35
C ALA A 415 -0.76 12.36 -15.79
N SER A 416 0.08 13.37 -15.54
CA SER A 416 1.43 13.14 -14.98
C SER A 416 1.38 12.64 -13.53
N MET A 417 0.59 13.32 -12.68
CA MET A 417 0.41 12.92 -11.27
C MET A 417 -0.30 11.57 -11.17
N GLY A 418 -1.39 11.39 -11.93
CA GLY A 418 -2.17 10.16 -11.95
C GLY A 418 -1.35 8.98 -12.49
N GLY A 419 -0.61 9.18 -13.59
CA GLY A 419 0.26 8.16 -14.17
C GLY A 419 1.38 7.72 -13.21
N GLY A 420 2.05 8.69 -12.57
CA GLY A 420 3.05 8.39 -11.54
C GLY A 420 2.46 7.59 -10.37
N ALA A 421 1.27 7.96 -9.91
CA ALA A 421 0.59 7.27 -8.82
C ALA A 421 0.14 5.84 -9.18
N VAL A 422 -0.26 5.59 -10.43
CA VAL A 422 -0.54 4.22 -10.93
C VAL A 422 0.73 3.37 -10.90
N ILE A 423 1.88 3.90 -11.34
CA ILE A 423 3.15 3.18 -11.28
C ILE A 423 3.51 2.82 -9.83
N VAL A 424 3.39 3.79 -8.90
CA VAL A 424 3.64 3.54 -7.47
C VAL A 424 2.68 2.49 -6.91
N THR A 425 1.41 2.50 -7.33
CA THR A 425 0.42 1.48 -6.93
C THR A 425 0.83 0.08 -7.37
N LEU A 426 1.25 -0.08 -8.64
CA LEU A 426 1.66 -1.36 -9.20
C LEU A 426 2.94 -1.87 -8.54
N LEU A 427 3.97 -1.02 -8.43
CA LEU A 427 5.23 -1.38 -7.79
C LEU A 427 5.02 -1.68 -6.30
N GLY A 428 4.31 -0.82 -5.57
CA GLY A 428 4.02 -1.00 -4.16
C GLY A 428 3.21 -2.27 -3.90
N SER A 429 2.22 -2.58 -4.74
CA SER A 429 1.48 -3.85 -4.64
C SER A 429 2.37 -5.05 -4.94
N TRP A 430 3.21 -4.98 -5.97
CA TRP A 430 4.13 -6.07 -6.32
C TRP A 430 5.14 -6.36 -5.20
N PHE A 431 5.84 -5.34 -4.70
CA PHE A 431 6.79 -5.48 -3.59
C PHE A 431 6.08 -5.88 -2.29
N GLY A 432 4.95 -5.24 -1.98
CA GLY A 432 4.17 -5.48 -0.77
C GLY A 432 3.65 -6.91 -0.71
N LEU A 433 2.93 -7.36 -1.76
CA LEU A 433 2.37 -8.71 -1.82
C LEU A 433 3.46 -9.78 -1.87
N ARG A 434 4.60 -9.52 -2.51
CA ARG A 434 5.74 -10.45 -2.49
C ARG A 434 6.31 -10.65 -1.09
N ARG A 435 6.45 -9.57 -0.30
CA ARG A 435 6.91 -9.66 1.09
C ARG A 435 5.88 -10.32 2.01
N VAL A 436 4.60 -10.05 1.80
CA VAL A 436 3.52 -10.73 2.53
C VAL A 436 3.50 -12.22 2.17
N LYS A 437 3.74 -12.58 0.91
CA LYS A 437 3.83 -13.99 0.48
C LYS A 437 4.95 -14.76 1.19
N GLU A 438 6.16 -14.18 1.32
CA GLU A 438 7.25 -14.79 2.09
C GLU A 438 6.84 -15.08 3.54
N LYS A 439 6.16 -14.13 4.19
CA LYS A 439 5.64 -14.30 5.54
C LYS A 439 4.55 -15.38 5.61
N ARG A 440 3.66 -15.48 4.62
CA ARG A 440 2.62 -16.52 4.57
C ARG A 440 3.20 -17.92 4.39
N TYR A 441 4.39 -18.06 3.80
CA TYR A 441 5.06 -19.36 3.80
C TYR A 441 5.46 -19.82 5.20
N ILE A 442 5.96 -18.91 6.04
CA ILE A 442 6.23 -19.19 7.45
C ILE A 442 4.93 -19.60 8.16
N GLU A 443 3.84 -18.82 7.98
CA GLU A 443 2.55 -19.10 8.64
C GLU A 443 1.88 -20.43 8.21
N ASN A 444 2.15 -20.92 6.99
CA ASN A 444 1.47 -22.09 6.43
C ASN A 444 2.29 -23.38 6.53
N VAL A 445 3.56 -23.32 6.91
CA VAL A 445 4.42 -24.48 7.12
C VAL A 445 4.46 -24.78 8.61
N PRO A 446 4.16 -26.01 9.05
CA PRO A 446 4.29 -26.34 10.46
C PRO A 446 5.74 -26.52 10.84
N THR A 447 6.05 -26.09 12.07
CA THR A 447 7.22 -26.58 12.78
C THR A 447 7.11 -28.09 12.96
N SER A 448 8.14 -28.81 12.55
CA SER A 448 8.29 -30.26 12.74
C SER A 448 9.49 -30.51 13.66
N PRO A 449 9.44 -31.54 14.51
CA PRO A 449 10.62 -31.96 15.26
C PRO A 449 11.74 -32.46 14.33
N THR A 450 12.99 -32.37 14.77
CA THR A 450 14.18 -32.73 13.99
C THR A 450 14.20 -34.20 13.58
N THR A 451 13.76 -35.11 14.46
CA THR A 451 13.72 -36.56 14.20
C THR A 451 12.52 -36.98 13.38
N GLY A 452 11.41 -36.24 13.47
CA GLY A 452 10.14 -36.53 12.80
C GLY A 452 9.86 -35.66 11.58
N VAL A 453 10.84 -34.88 11.10
CA VAL A 453 10.65 -33.97 9.98
C VAL A 453 10.37 -34.76 8.70
N ALA A 454 9.33 -34.37 7.97
CA ALA A 454 9.02 -35.03 6.71
C ALA A 454 9.82 -34.45 5.54
N VAL A 455 10.15 -35.32 4.58
CA VAL A 455 10.83 -34.93 3.32
C VAL A 455 10.00 -33.88 2.57
N GLY A 456 10.69 -32.86 2.05
CA GLY A 456 10.10 -31.74 1.35
C GLY A 456 10.21 -30.43 2.12
N PHE A 457 9.30 -29.49 1.86
CA PHE A 457 9.40 -28.15 2.43
C PHE A 457 8.92 -28.12 3.89
N ALA A 458 9.85 -27.92 4.82
CA ALA A 458 9.61 -28.04 6.25
C ALA A 458 10.28 -26.92 7.06
N GLU A 459 9.76 -26.74 8.27
CA GLU A 459 10.27 -25.82 9.27
C GLU A 459 10.74 -26.61 10.48
N VAL A 460 11.90 -26.25 11.03
CA VAL A 460 12.49 -26.86 12.22
C VAL A 460 13.06 -25.76 13.12
N ILE A 461 12.89 -25.91 14.43
CA ILE A 461 13.37 -24.98 15.44
C ILE A 461 14.22 -25.75 16.44
N GLY A 462 15.39 -25.20 16.80
CA GLY A 462 16.33 -25.86 17.71
C GLY A 462 17.49 -24.96 18.12
N THR A 463 18.64 -25.53 18.42
CA THR A 463 19.90 -24.85 18.70
C THR A 463 20.99 -25.27 17.72
N ILE A 464 21.93 -24.37 17.46
CA ILE A 464 23.06 -24.65 16.54
C ILE A 464 24.14 -25.45 17.26
N GLU A 465 24.41 -26.66 16.80
CA GLU A 465 25.52 -27.52 17.24
C GLU A 465 26.51 -27.77 16.09
N PRO A 466 27.81 -27.93 16.37
CA PRO A 466 28.80 -28.24 15.33
C PRO A 466 28.52 -29.61 14.68
N ALA A 467 28.74 -29.71 13.36
CA ALA A 467 28.67 -30.99 12.66
C ALA A 467 29.87 -31.90 13.02
N ASP A 468 29.69 -33.22 12.91
CA ASP A 468 30.70 -34.19 13.28
C ASP A 468 31.91 -34.09 12.32
N GLY A 469 33.12 -33.91 12.86
CA GLY A 469 34.36 -33.81 12.07
C GLY A 469 34.64 -32.45 11.42
N GLU A 470 33.71 -31.49 11.49
CA GLU A 470 33.86 -30.13 10.97
C GLU A 470 34.42 -29.17 12.02
N ARG A 471 35.33 -28.26 11.62
CA ARG A 471 35.84 -27.21 12.52
C ARG A 471 34.91 -26.00 12.46
N SER A 472 34.57 -25.43 13.62
CA SER A 472 33.84 -24.16 13.70
C SER A 472 34.63 -23.02 13.06
N LEU A 473 33.97 -22.11 12.36
CA LEU A 473 34.59 -20.89 11.84
C LEU A 473 34.82 -19.89 12.99
N SER A 474 35.80 -19.00 12.85
CA SER A 474 35.95 -17.84 13.73
C SER A 474 35.57 -16.56 12.99
N GLY A 475 34.69 -15.75 13.60
CA GLY A 475 34.25 -14.48 13.05
C GLY A 475 35.43 -13.52 12.83
N PRO A 476 35.66 -12.98 11.61
CA PRO A 476 36.88 -12.22 11.31
C PRO A 476 37.11 -10.94 12.13
N LEU A 477 36.04 -10.32 12.65
CA LEU A 477 36.11 -9.11 13.45
C LEU A 477 35.86 -9.39 14.94
N SER A 478 35.02 -10.37 15.25
CA SER A 478 34.56 -10.68 16.61
C SER A 478 35.36 -11.80 17.31
N ASP A 479 36.08 -12.61 16.53
CA ASP A 479 36.77 -13.83 16.97
C ASP A 479 35.86 -14.81 17.74
N ARG A 480 34.56 -14.82 17.39
CA ARG A 480 33.57 -15.71 17.99
C ARG A 480 33.39 -16.99 17.16
N PRO A 481 33.27 -18.17 17.80
CA PRO A 481 32.99 -19.41 17.09
C PRO A 481 31.60 -19.35 16.45
N CYS A 482 31.53 -19.62 15.15
CA CYS A 482 30.32 -19.48 14.36
C CYS A 482 30.22 -20.58 13.29
N ALA A 483 28.99 -20.85 12.87
CA ALA A 483 28.72 -21.76 11.76
C ALA A 483 28.63 -21.03 10.41
N HIS A 484 28.41 -19.72 10.44
CA HIS A 484 28.43 -18.84 9.26
C HIS A 484 28.81 -17.41 9.67
N PHE A 485 29.56 -16.72 8.81
CA PHE A 485 29.71 -15.27 8.88
C PHE A 485 29.61 -14.61 7.49
N HIS A 486 29.13 -13.37 7.48
CA HIS A 486 29.21 -12.43 6.38
C HIS A 486 30.00 -11.21 6.84
N TYR A 487 31.11 -10.93 6.17
CA TYR A 487 32.06 -9.89 6.53
C TYR A 487 32.29 -8.95 5.34
N THR A 488 32.13 -7.65 5.58
CA THR A 488 32.32 -6.60 4.57
C THR A 488 33.26 -5.52 5.08
N VAL A 489 34.14 -5.06 4.19
CA VAL A 489 34.98 -3.88 4.40
C VAL A 489 34.55 -2.80 3.41
N GLN A 490 34.15 -1.64 3.93
CA GLN A 490 33.71 -0.51 3.12
C GLN A 490 34.64 0.68 3.33
N GLU A 491 35.04 1.34 2.25
CA GLU A 491 35.80 2.60 2.29
C GLU A 491 34.90 3.78 1.97
N ARG A 492 35.03 4.84 2.77
CA ARG A 492 34.40 6.12 2.50
C ARG A 492 35.20 6.86 1.43
N ARG A 493 34.61 7.04 0.25
CA ARG A 493 35.18 7.79 -0.86
C ARG A 493 34.42 9.10 -1.10
N GLY A 494 35.15 10.16 -1.42
CA GLY A 494 34.60 11.50 -1.64
C GLY A 494 34.63 12.39 -0.39
N SER A 495 34.20 13.64 -0.53
CA SER A 495 34.20 14.65 0.54
C SER A 495 32.81 15.24 0.76
N GLY A 496 32.54 15.72 1.97
CA GLY A 496 31.28 16.38 2.34
C GLY A 496 30.03 15.51 2.14
N LYS A 497 28.98 16.12 1.58
CA LYS A 497 27.68 15.50 1.26
C LYS A 497 27.76 14.41 0.17
N ASN A 498 28.81 14.43 -0.66
CA ASN A 498 29.00 13.47 -1.75
C ASN A 498 29.80 12.23 -1.34
N ALA A 499 30.20 12.12 -0.08
CA ALA A 499 30.93 10.95 0.41
C ALA A 499 30.03 9.70 0.42
N LYS A 500 30.49 8.62 -0.23
CA LYS A 500 29.78 7.34 -0.28
C LYS A 500 30.65 6.20 0.23
N TRP A 501 30.01 5.23 0.87
CA TRP A 501 30.66 3.98 1.27
C TRP A 501 30.72 3.04 0.08
N VAL A 502 31.91 2.55 -0.24
CA VAL A 502 32.15 1.59 -1.33
C VAL A 502 32.73 0.31 -0.73
N THR A 503 32.08 -0.82 -0.99
CA THR A 503 32.57 -2.13 -0.52
C THR A 503 33.83 -2.51 -1.29
N ILE A 504 34.92 -2.79 -0.56
CA ILE A 504 36.21 -3.26 -1.11
C ILE A 504 36.33 -4.77 -0.94
N GLU A 505 35.85 -5.29 0.18
CA GLU A 505 35.87 -6.72 0.49
C GLU A 505 34.47 -7.17 0.90
N ASP A 506 34.02 -8.28 0.34
CA ASP A 506 32.77 -8.96 0.68
C ASP A 506 33.05 -10.46 0.74
N ARG A 507 33.08 -11.02 1.94
CA ARG A 507 33.44 -12.41 2.21
C ARG A 507 32.35 -13.08 3.01
N THR A 508 31.87 -14.22 2.53
CA THR A 508 30.89 -15.06 3.22
C THR A 508 31.44 -16.47 3.31
N GLU A 509 31.50 -17.02 4.52
CA GLU A 509 31.92 -18.41 4.77
C GLU A 509 30.89 -19.10 5.68
N HIS A 510 30.73 -20.40 5.48
CA HIS A 510 29.86 -21.26 6.27
C HIS A 510 30.37 -22.69 6.31
N VAL A 511 29.97 -23.41 7.36
CA VAL A 511 30.21 -24.84 7.54
C VAL A 511 28.90 -25.55 7.87
N PRO A 512 28.73 -26.83 7.50
CA PRO A 512 27.59 -27.64 7.96
C PRO A 512 27.47 -27.64 9.49
N PHE A 513 26.23 -27.70 9.99
CA PHE A 513 25.97 -27.75 11.43
C PHE A 513 24.67 -28.52 11.71
N TYR A 514 24.49 -28.97 12.94
CA TYR A 514 23.25 -29.61 13.37
C TYR A 514 22.29 -28.58 13.97
N CYS A 515 21.01 -28.70 13.63
CA CYS A 515 19.90 -28.12 14.39
C CYS A 515 19.45 -29.16 15.42
N ARG A 516 19.60 -28.88 16.71
CA ARG A 516 19.20 -29.77 17.79
C ARG A 516 17.93 -29.29 18.48
N ASP A 517 16.97 -30.17 18.67
CA ASP A 517 15.81 -29.96 19.53
C ASP A 517 15.75 -31.01 20.65
N ASP A 518 14.63 -31.08 21.35
CA ASP A 518 14.42 -32.03 22.46
C ASP A 518 14.31 -33.49 21.96
N GLU A 519 14.01 -33.69 20.67
CA GLU A 519 13.79 -35.01 20.08
C GLU A 519 15.05 -35.57 19.41
N GLY A 520 15.90 -34.72 18.84
CA GLY A 520 17.13 -35.15 18.18
C GLY A 520 17.90 -34.04 17.48
N ARG A 521 18.54 -34.39 16.36
CA ARG A 521 19.35 -33.46 15.56
C ARG A 521 19.10 -33.65 14.07
N LEU A 522 19.07 -32.54 13.33
CA LEU A 522 18.93 -32.49 11.87
C LEU A 522 20.13 -31.77 11.26
N LEU A 523 20.79 -32.37 10.28
CA LEU A 523 21.92 -31.72 9.59
C LEU A 523 21.41 -30.56 8.73
N VAL A 524 22.06 -29.40 8.81
CA VAL A 524 21.73 -28.18 8.07
C VAL A 524 22.92 -27.77 7.21
N LEU A 525 22.67 -27.60 5.90
CA LEU A 525 23.64 -27.12 4.93
C LEU A 525 23.37 -25.63 4.64
N PRO A 526 24.20 -24.68 5.11
CA PRO A 526 23.84 -23.25 5.10
C PRO A 526 23.89 -22.60 3.71
N GLU A 527 24.45 -23.30 2.72
CA GLU A 527 24.65 -22.79 1.38
C GLU A 527 23.34 -22.32 0.73
N GLY A 528 23.33 -21.09 0.22
CA GLY A 528 22.15 -20.51 -0.44
C GLY A 528 21.02 -20.08 0.49
N ALA A 529 21.21 -20.10 1.82
CA ALA A 529 20.22 -19.60 2.79
C ALA A 529 20.21 -18.06 2.88
N GLU A 530 19.03 -17.47 3.05
CA GLU A 530 18.88 -16.12 3.59
C GLU A 530 19.16 -16.17 5.10
N ILE A 531 20.35 -15.72 5.49
CA ILE A 531 20.79 -15.74 6.88
C ILE A 531 20.40 -14.46 7.61
N LEU A 532 19.59 -14.60 8.65
CA LEU A 532 19.04 -13.50 9.43
C LEU A 532 19.50 -13.61 10.88
N THR A 533 20.51 -12.84 11.23
CA THR A 533 21.13 -12.89 12.56
C THR A 533 20.98 -11.60 13.39
N ARG A 534 20.94 -11.76 14.72
CA ARG A 534 21.03 -10.72 15.74
C ARG A 534 22.47 -10.27 15.98
N HIS A 535 23.43 -11.15 15.73
CA HIS A 535 24.84 -10.89 15.97
C HIS A 535 25.41 -10.05 14.85
N ARG A 536 25.68 -8.78 15.18
CA ARG A 536 26.34 -7.83 14.28
C ARG A 536 27.45 -7.12 15.04
N SER A 537 28.65 -7.19 14.49
CA SER A 537 29.80 -6.39 14.94
C SER A 537 30.14 -5.36 13.87
N SER A 538 30.53 -4.15 14.28
CA SER A 538 31.06 -3.15 13.35
C SER A 538 32.15 -2.34 14.01
N ARG A 539 33.23 -2.10 13.27
CA ARG A 539 34.39 -1.30 13.68
C ARG A 539 34.67 -0.28 12.58
N ARG A 540 35.11 0.91 12.95
CA ARG A 540 35.53 1.94 11.99
C ARG A 540 36.96 2.34 12.30
N GLU A 541 37.80 2.41 11.27
CA GLU A 541 39.19 2.86 11.37
C GLU A 541 39.51 3.78 10.19
N GLY A 542 39.77 5.05 10.47
CA GLY A 542 39.99 6.05 9.42
C GLY A 542 38.83 6.14 8.43
N SER A 543 39.11 5.93 7.15
CA SER A 543 38.11 5.88 6.06
C SER A 543 37.43 4.52 5.90
N LEU A 544 37.83 3.50 6.67
CA LEU A 544 37.32 2.14 6.55
C LEU A 544 36.23 1.84 7.60
N ARG A 545 35.24 1.05 7.18
CA ARG A 545 34.18 0.49 8.01
C ARG A 545 34.16 -1.02 7.80
N TYR A 546 34.42 -1.74 8.88
CA TYR A 546 34.31 -3.18 8.99
C TYR A 546 32.92 -3.51 9.54
N SER A 547 32.25 -4.47 8.93
CA SER A 547 30.97 -4.99 9.41
C SER A 547 30.95 -6.50 9.29
N GLU A 548 30.53 -7.17 10.35
CA GLU A 548 30.41 -8.62 10.43
C GLU A 548 29.01 -8.98 10.94
N THR A 549 28.37 -9.96 10.31
CA THR A 549 27.17 -10.63 10.84
C THR A 549 27.41 -12.13 10.86
N ARG A 550 27.01 -12.82 11.92
CA ARG A 550 27.35 -14.25 12.12
C ARG A 550 26.23 -15.06 12.77
N LEU A 551 26.21 -16.37 12.55
CA LEU A 551 25.41 -17.33 13.33
C LEU A 551 26.35 -18.05 14.29
N GLU A 552 26.21 -17.79 15.60
CA GLU A 552 27.11 -18.34 16.62
C GLU A 552 26.70 -19.78 16.99
N LEU A 553 27.66 -20.59 17.43
CA LEU A 553 27.33 -21.90 18.00
C LEU A 553 26.55 -21.72 19.31
N GLY A 554 25.53 -22.55 19.53
CA GLY A 554 24.61 -22.43 20.66
C GLY A 554 23.49 -21.41 20.48
N ASP A 555 23.45 -20.67 19.36
CA ASP A 555 22.31 -19.80 19.06
C ASP A 555 21.02 -20.62 18.92
N PRO A 556 19.87 -20.07 19.33
CA PRO A 556 18.59 -20.60 18.86
C PRO A 556 18.53 -20.49 17.35
N LEU A 557 17.96 -21.50 16.69
CA LEU A 557 17.82 -21.57 15.24
C LEU A 557 16.36 -21.75 14.86
N TYR A 558 15.91 -20.90 13.96
CA TYR A 558 14.76 -21.07 13.11
C TYR A 558 15.25 -21.42 11.70
N ALA A 559 14.89 -22.60 11.20
CA ALA A 559 15.26 -23.07 9.87
C ALA A 559 14.02 -23.41 9.05
N LEU A 560 13.91 -22.82 7.86
CA LEU A 560 12.84 -23.09 6.90
C LEU A 560 13.48 -23.41 5.54
N GLY A 561 13.31 -24.63 5.05
CA GLY A 561 14.03 -25.12 3.88
C GLY A 561 13.47 -26.39 3.28
N SER A 562 14.22 -26.97 2.34
CA SER A 562 13.88 -28.27 1.77
C SER A 562 14.63 -29.36 2.52
N VAL A 563 13.89 -30.32 3.04
CA VAL A 563 14.41 -31.52 3.68
C VAL A 563 14.56 -32.60 2.62
N THR A 564 15.77 -33.12 2.51
CA THR A 564 16.14 -34.18 1.58
C THR A 564 16.75 -35.35 2.34
N ILE A 565 16.74 -36.52 1.71
CA ILE A 565 17.30 -37.75 2.27
C ILE A 565 18.78 -37.80 1.90
N GLU A 566 19.63 -38.19 2.86
CA GLU A 566 21.04 -38.38 2.62
C GLU A 566 21.28 -39.52 1.61
N PRO A 567 22.06 -39.32 0.53
CA PRO A 567 22.20 -40.30 -0.54
C PRO A 567 22.84 -41.64 -0.12
N GLU A 568 23.70 -41.64 0.88
CA GLU A 568 24.53 -42.80 1.24
C GLU A 568 23.84 -43.73 2.25
N GLU A 569 23.24 -43.16 3.30
CA GLU A 569 22.59 -43.93 4.35
C GLU A 569 21.09 -44.15 4.08
N MET A 570 20.44 -43.30 3.27
CA MET A 570 18.99 -43.33 2.96
C MET A 570 18.06 -43.33 4.19
N THR A 571 18.61 -43.15 5.40
CA THR A 571 17.89 -43.15 6.69
C THR A 571 18.00 -41.82 7.43
N SER A 572 18.98 -40.99 7.12
CA SER A 572 19.20 -39.67 7.69
C SER A 572 18.63 -38.57 6.79
N LEU A 573 18.12 -37.51 7.44
CA LEU A 573 17.56 -36.34 6.76
C LEU A 573 18.52 -35.16 6.93
N ARG A 574 18.53 -34.28 5.92
CA ARG A 574 19.25 -33.01 5.97
C ARG A 574 18.41 -31.88 5.38
N LEU A 575 18.66 -30.67 5.84
CA LEU A 575 17.97 -29.45 5.43
C LEU A 575 18.91 -28.58 4.59
N GLU A 576 18.50 -28.30 3.36
CA GLU A 576 19.34 -27.63 2.35
C GLU A 576 18.52 -26.71 1.42
N ARG A 577 19.23 -26.00 0.54
CA ARG A 577 18.62 -25.22 -0.53
C ARG A 577 18.00 -26.15 -1.57
N GLY A 578 16.67 -26.23 -1.61
CA GLY A 578 15.97 -26.99 -2.63
C GLY A 578 16.16 -26.46 -4.06
N ASN A 579 15.95 -27.33 -5.04
CA ASN A 579 16.05 -27.01 -6.48
C ASN A 579 15.06 -25.93 -6.94
N GLU A 580 13.96 -25.72 -6.20
CA GLU A 580 12.95 -24.75 -6.56
C GLU A 580 13.29 -23.35 -6.03
N ARG A 581 13.77 -22.47 -6.93
CA ARG A 581 14.14 -21.09 -6.58
C ARG A 581 12.99 -20.26 -5.98
N SER A 582 11.74 -20.66 -6.18
CA SER A 582 10.54 -19.95 -5.72
C SER A 582 10.28 -20.06 -4.21
N LEU A 583 10.84 -21.11 -3.57
CA LEU A 583 10.71 -21.35 -2.14
C LEU A 583 11.82 -20.61 -1.39
N PRO A 584 11.52 -19.98 -0.25
CA PRO A 584 12.54 -19.35 0.57
C PRO A 584 13.37 -20.45 1.26
N TYR A 585 14.66 -20.18 1.43
CA TYR A 585 15.52 -20.95 2.33
C TYR A 585 16.04 -19.98 3.37
N ILE A 586 15.63 -20.11 4.62
CA ILE A 586 15.88 -19.12 5.68
C ILE A 586 16.51 -19.82 6.86
N LEU A 587 17.61 -19.26 7.35
CA LEU A 587 18.25 -19.63 8.61
C LEU A 587 18.33 -18.39 9.49
N SER A 588 17.83 -18.48 10.72
CA SER A 588 17.72 -17.30 11.56
C SER A 588 17.89 -17.61 13.04
N ASN A 589 18.59 -16.74 13.78
CA ASN A 589 18.57 -16.78 15.26
C ASN A 589 17.55 -15.82 15.89
N TYR A 590 16.59 -15.35 15.09
CA TYR A 590 15.38 -14.71 15.60
C TYR A 590 14.32 -15.79 15.83
N SER A 591 13.47 -15.58 16.83
CA SER A 591 12.23 -16.37 16.94
C SER A 591 11.34 -16.19 15.71
N GLU A 592 10.55 -17.21 15.39
CA GLU A 592 9.58 -17.22 14.29
C GLU A 592 8.72 -15.94 14.28
N SER A 593 8.12 -15.61 15.44
CA SER A 593 7.32 -14.40 15.60
C SER A 593 8.10 -13.11 15.26
N ALA A 594 9.35 -13.00 15.70
CA ALA A 594 10.18 -11.82 15.41
C ALA A 594 10.52 -11.70 13.91
N LEU A 595 10.78 -12.83 13.26
CA LEU A 595 10.99 -12.92 11.81
C LEU A 595 9.74 -12.49 11.04
N MET A 596 8.58 -13.02 11.42
CA MET A 596 7.29 -12.67 10.84
C MET A 596 6.98 -11.17 10.98
N HIS A 597 7.21 -10.58 12.16
CA HIS A 597 7.08 -9.13 12.35
C HIS A 597 8.01 -8.31 11.45
N ARG A 598 9.24 -8.77 11.23
CA ARG A 598 10.21 -8.09 10.36
C ARG A 598 9.74 -8.09 8.90
N LYS A 599 9.35 -9.24 8.38
CA LYS A 599 8.85 -9.38 6.99
C LYS A 599 7.51 -8.66 6.80
N ALA A 600 6.60 -8.75 7.79
CA ALA A 600 5.29 -8.09 7.76
C ALA A 600 5.40 -6.57 7.61
N ARG A 601 6.23 -5.89 8.40
CA ARG A 601 6.35 -4.43 8.39
C ARG A 601 6.75 -3.87 7.04
N VAL A 602 7.72 -4.51 6.39
CA VAL A 602 8.17 -4.11 5.05
C VAL A 602 7.04 -4.29 4.04
N GLY A 603 6.30 -5.41 4.11
CA GLY A 603 5.14 -5.64 3.26
C GLY A 603 4.01 -4.63 3.49
N GLN A 604 3.65 -4.37 4.76
CA GLN A 604 2.62 -3.43 5.16
C GLN A 604 2.94 -2.00 4.70
N PHE A 605 4.20 -1.58 4.80
CA PHE A 605 4.66 -0.28 4.31
C PHE A 605 4.38 -0.10 2.81
N TRP A 606 4.80 -1.08 1.99
CA TRP A 606 4.59 -1.02 0.53
C TRP A 606 3.12 -1.05 0.14
N VAL A 607 2.29 -1.81 0.89
CA VAL A 607 0.84 -1.81 0.65
C VAL A 607 0.18 -0.50 1.09
N THR A 608 0.65 0.14 2.18
CA THR A 608 0.19 1.49 2.57
C THR A 608 0.39 2.47 1.41
N LEU A 609 1.63 2.50 0.89
CA LEU A 609 2.02 3.37 -0.20
C LEU A 609 1.19 3.10 -1.46
N ALA A 610 0.89 1.84 -1.75
CA ALA A 610 0.08 1.46 -2.91
C ALA A 610 -1.38 1.94 -2.80
N ILE A 611 -2.01 1.80 -1.63
CA ILE A 611 -3.39 2.27 -1.40
C ILE A 611 -3.45 3.80 -1.51
N ASP A 612 -2.51 4.50 -0.87
CA ASP A 612 -2.48 5.97 -0.91
C ASP A 612 -2.29 6.46 -2.34
N ALA A 613 -1.37 5.84 -3.10
CA ALA A 613 -1.15 6.17 -4.49
C ALA A 613 -2.38 5.87 -5.36
N LEU A 614 -3.14 4.82 -5.07
CA LEU A 614 -4.33 4.47 -5.85
C LEU A 614 -5.50 5.44 -5.65
N ILE A 615 -5.63 6.06 -4.47
CA ILE A 615 -6.69 7.04 -4.19
C ILE A 615 -6.49 8.33 -5.01
N LEU A 616 -5.25 8.75 -5.27
CA LEU A 616 -4.96 10.01 -5.94
C LEU A 616 -5.52 10.09 -7.38
N PRO A 617 -5.30 9.13 -8.29
CA PRO A 617 -5.91 9.12 -9.62
C PRO A 617 -7.43 9.21 -9.59
N ALA A 618 -8.08 8.55 -8.63
CA ALA A 618 -9.54 8.62 -8.49
C ALA A 618 -10.00 10.05 -8.15
N LEU A 619 -9.34 10.71 -7.18
CA LEU A 619 -9.63 12.10 -6.83
C LEU A 619 -9.32 13.06 -7.99
N LEU A 620 -8.22 12.85 -8.71
CA LEU A 620 -7.84 13.65 -9.88
C LEU A 620 -8.83 13.48 -11.05
N ALA A 621 -9.35 12.27 -11.28
CA ALA A 621 -10.33 12.01 -12.33
C ALA A 621 -11.61 12.83 -12.14
N PHE A 622 -12.09 12.97 -10.90
CA PHE A 622 -13.21 13.85 -10.57
C PHE A 622 -12.89 15.31 -10.86
N GLY A 623 -11.68 15.75 -10.50
CA GLY A 623 -11.21 17.09 -10.84
C GLY A 623 -11.14 17.37 -12.34
N VAL A 624 -10.75 16.38 -13.16
CA VAL A 624 -10.76 16.49 -14.64
C VAL A 624 -12.20 16.54 -15.18
N ALA A 625 -13.10 15.74 -14.60
CA ALA A 625 -14.54 15.78 -14.93
C ALA A 625 -15.20 17.11 -14.53
N GLY A 626 -14.59 17.86 -13.60
CA GLY A 626 -15.16 19.06 -12.99
C GLY A 626 -16.22 18.76 -11.93
N SER A 627 -16.36 17.48 -11.56
CA SER A 627 -17.15 17.07 -10.41
C SER A 627 -16.26 17.26 -9.19
N PHE A 628 -16.44 18.37 -8.46
CA PHE A 628 -15.82 18.59 -7.15
C PHE A 628 -16.88 18.46 -6.06
N GLN A 629 -17.73 17.45 -6.19
CA GLN A 629 -18.95 17.24 -5.42
C GLN A 629 -18.71 16.33 -4.20
N PRO A 630 -19.56 16.41 -3.17
CA PRO A 630 -19.48 15.52 -2.00
C PRO A 630 -19.51 14.04 -2.35
N THR A 631 -20.26 13.70 -3.40
CA THR A 631 -20.39 12.35 -3.94
C THR A 631 -19.08 11.78 -4.48
N ASP A 632 -18.16 12.61 -4.95
CA ASP A 632 -16.90 12.17 -5.54
C ASP A 632 -15.98 11.57 -4.46
N PHE A 633 -15.97 12.16 -3.26
CA PHE A 633 -15.27 11.59 -2.10
C PHE A 633 -15.90 10.27 -1.65
N LEU A 634 -17.24 10.17 -1.70
CA LEU A 634 -17.94 8.93 -1.40
C LEU A 634 -17.64 7.85 -2.45
N ALA A 635 -17.60 8.19 -3.74
CA ALA A 635 -17.23 7.27 -4.81
C ALA A 635 -15.77 6.80 -4.67
N ALA A 636 -14.85 7.68 -4.27
CA ALA A 636 -13.46 7.33 -4.00
C ALA A 636 -13.31 6.27 -2.90
N THR A 637 -14.27 6.10 -1.98
CA THR A 637 -14.23 5.04 -0.96
C THR A 637 -14.22 3.64 -1.59
N SER A 638 -14.90 3.45 -2.72
CA SER A 638 -14.98 2.17 -3.44
C SER A 638 -13.62 1.68 -3.91
N VAL A 639 -12.68 2.60 -4.16
CA VAL A 639 -11.32 2.29 -4.59
C VAL A 639 -10.54 1.59 -3.47
N ALA A 640 -10.64 2.09 -2.23
CA ALA A 640 -10.00 1.46 -1.07
C ALA A 640 -10.58 0.07 -0.78
N VAL A 641 -11.91 -0.08 -0.87
CA VAL A 641 -12.60 -1.37 -0.69
C VAL A 641 -12.23 -2.35 -1.79
N GLY A 642 -12.21 -1.90 -3.04
CA GLY A 642 -11.81 -2.72 -4.20
C GLY A 642 -10.37 -3.20 -4.09
N TYR A 643 -9.44 -2.32 -3.68
CA TYR A 643 -8.06 -2.71 -3.42
C TYR A 643 -7.95 -3.75 -2.31
N PHE A 644 -8.65 -3.55 -1.18
CA PHE A 644 -8.67 -4.51 -0.08
C PHE A 644 -9.15 -5.89 -0.55
N ALA A 645 -10.30 -5.94 -1.24
CA ALA A 645 -10.87 -7.18 -1.74
C ALA A 645 -9.91 -7.88 -2.72
N LEU A 646 -9.32 -7.14 -3.66
CA LEU A 646 -8.37 -7.67 -4.64
C LEU A 646 -7.09 -8.19 -3.96
N ALA A 647 -6.50 -7.42 -3.05
CA ALA A 647 -5.28 -7.81 -2.34
C ALA A 647 -5.51 -9.06 -1.50
N VAL A 648 -6.62 -9.15 -0.76
CA VAL A 648 -6.97 -10.35 0.00
C VAL A 648 -7.20 -11.55 -0.92
N ALA A 649 -7.94 -11.39 -2.02
CA ALA A 649 -8.17 -12.45 -2.98
C ALA A 649 -6.86 -13.00 -3.56
N ILE A 650 -5.92 -12.13 -3.97
CA ILE A 650 -4.60 -12.54 -4.48
C ILE A 650 -3.82 -13.32 -3.42
N LEU A 651 -3.83 -12.87 -2.16
CA LEU A 651 -3.12 -13.55 -1.08
C LEU A 651 -3.71 -14.92 -0.77
N LEU A 652 -5.03 -15.03 -0.68
CA LEU A 652 -5.72 -16.31 -0.43
C LEU A 652 -5.52 -17.30 -1.58
N PHE A 653 -5.62 -16.83 -2.82
CA PHE A 653 -5.39 -17.67 -4.00
C PHE A 653 -3.95 -18.22 -4.04
N ASN A 654 -2.95 -17.38 -3.76
CA ASN A 654 -1.55 -17.81 -3.73
C ASN A 654 -1.29 -18.88 -2.66
N ASP A 655 -1.96 -18.79 -1.51
CA ASP A 655 -1.86 -19.80 -0.46
C ASP A 655 -2.47 -21.15 -0.88
N LEU A 656 -3.64 -21.13 -1.52
CA LEU A 656 -4.26 -22.36 -2.03
C LEU A 656 -3.37 -23.02 -3.10
N VAL A 657 -2.78 -22.22 -3.99
CA VAL A 657 -1.82 -22.72 -4.99
C VAL A 657 -0.58 -23.31 -4.31
N PHE A 658 -0.05 -22.67 -3.27
CA PHE A 658 1.10 -23.18 -2.52
C PHE A 658 0.81 -24.53 -1.87
N LEU A 659 -0.34 -24.67 -1.19
CA LEU A 659 -0.75 -25.92 -0.56
C LEU A 659 -0.96 -27.04 -1.60
N ARG A 660 -1.63 -26.74 -2.72
CA ARG A 660 -1.80 -27.69 -3.83
C ARG A 660 -0.46 -28.16 -4.40
N ASN A 661 0.48 -27.23 -4.59
CA ASN A 661 1.81 -27.56 -5.08
C ASN A 661 2.62 -28.36 -4.05
N ARG A 662 2.43 -28.12 -2.75
CA ARG A 662 3.03 -28.93 -1.67
C ARG A 662 2.55 -30.38 -1.76
N VAL A 663 1.25 -30.62 -1.89
CA VAL A 663 0.68 -31.98 -2.08
C VAL A 663 1.24 -32.64 -3.33
N ARG A 664 1.23 -31.96 -4.48
CA ARG A 664 1.76 -32.49 -5.75
C ARG A 664 3.25 -32.84 -5.67
N ARG A 665 4.05 -32.02 -4.99
CA ARG A 665 5.49 -32.29 -4.81
C ARG A 665 5.75 -33.48 -3.91
N ALA A 666 5.04 -33.55 -2.78
CA ALA A 666 5.14 -34.70 -1.89
C ALA A 666 4.72 -36.00 -2.61
N TRP A 667 3.67 -35.95 -3.43
CA TRP A 667 3.28 -37.09 -4.27
C TRP A 667 4.35 -37.44 -5.30
N HIS A 668 4.92 -36.45 -5.98
CA HIS A 668 5.96 -36.68 -6.99
C HIS A 668 7.19 -37.38 -6.41
N ASN A 669 7.61 -37.00 -5.20
CA ASN A 669 8.74 -37.66 -4.54
C ASN A 669 8.41 -39.14 -4.24
N ILE A 670 7.20 -39.44 -3.77
CA ILE A 670 6.73 -40.83 -3.57
C ILE A 670 6.69 -41.58 -4.91
N ASP A 671 6.11 -41.00 -5.97
CA ASP A 671 6.05 -41.59 -7.32
C ASP A 671 7.44 -41.92 -7.87
N VAL A 672 8.44 -41.06 -7.65
CA VAL A 672 9.83 -41.33 -8.03
C VAL A 672 10.38 -42.55 -7.28
N SER A 673 10.17 -42.65 -5.97
CA SER A 673 10.62 -43.83 -5.20
C SER A 673 9.86 -45.10 -5.58
N LEU A 674 8.56 -45.02 -5.86
CA LEU A 674 7.78 -46.15 -6.38
C LEU A 674 8.29 -46.61 -7.74
N LYS A 675 8.72 -45.69 -8.62
CA LYS A 675 9.38 -46.04 -9.89
C LYS A 675 10.72 -46.72 -9.68
N LYS A 676 11.57 -46.20 -8.79
CA LYS A 676 12.84 -46.87 -8.41
C LYS A 676 12.58 -48.30 -7.91
N ARG A 677 11.51 -48.52 -7.14
CA ARG A 677 11.10 -49.87 -6.69
C ARG A 677 10.65 -50.75 -7.85
N ALA A 678 9.79 -50.21 -8.73
CA ALA A 678 9.34 -50.92 -9.92
C ALA A 678 10.50 -51.32 -10.85
N ASP A 679 11.53 -50.47 -10.96
CA ASP A 679 12.76 -50.74 -11.73
C ASP A 679 13.60 -51.88 -11.14
N LEU A 680 13.40 -52.24 -9.86
CA LEU A 680 14.02 -53.41 -9.23
C LEU A 680 13.25 -54.71 -9.45
N LEU A 681 11.97 -54.66 -9.86
CA LEU A 681 11.16 -55.87 -10.11
C LEU A 681 11.74 -56.83 -11.17
N PRO A 682 12.36 -56.36 -12.28
CA PRO A 682 13.04 -57.25 -13.21
C PRO A 682 14.23 -57.99 -12.58
N ASN A 683 14.95 -57.34 -11.65
CA ASN A 683 16.05 -57.99 -10.92
C ASN A 683 15.52 -59.04 -9.94
N LEU A 684 14.42 -58.71 -9.24
CA LEU A 684 13.69 -59.67 -8.41
C LEU A 684 13.20 -60.87 -9.24
N GLN A 685 12.68 -60.63 -10.44
CA GLN A 685 12.28 -61.69 -11.37
C GLN A 685 13.44 -62.61 -11.75
N ARG A 686 14.64 -62.06 -12.00
CA ARG A 686 15.83 -62.87 -12.30
C ARG A 686 16.20 -63.76 -11.11
N VAL A 687 16.15 -63.25 -9.89
CA VAL A 687 16.41 -64.04 -8.67
C VAL A 687 15.37 -65.16 -8.51
N VAL A 688 14.07 -64.83 -8.64
CA VAL A 688 12.98 -65.82 -8.55
C VAL A 688 13.11 -66.88 -9.65
N GLN A 689 13.49 -66.52 -10.89
CA GLN A 689 13.68 -67.47 -11.97
C GLN A 689 14.88 -68.41 -11.76
N SER A 690 15.96 -67.91 -11.18
CA SER A 690 17.17 -68.72 -10.93
C SER A 690 17.01 -69.70 -9.76
N TYR A 691 16.41 -69.24 -8.65
CA TYR A 691 16.39 -70.01 -7.40
C TYR A 691 15.02 -70.56 -7.00
N LEU A 692 13.93 -69.94 -7.46
CA LEU A 692 12.55 -70.26 -7.08
C LEU A 692 11.70 -70.67 -8.29
N SER A 693 12.31 -71.28 -9.30
CA SER A 693 11.65 -71.67 -10.57
C SER A 693 10.47 -72.63 -10.38
N HIS A 694 10.48 -73.41 -9.29
CA HIS A 694 9.45 -74.38 -8.94
C HIS A 694 8.26 -73.77 -8.17
N GLU A 695 8.39 -72.53 -7.67
CA GLU A 695 7.36 -71.84 -6.89
C GLU A 695 6.38 -71.09 -7.81
N ARG A 696 5.32 -71.79 -8.26
CA ARG A 696 4.33 -71.21 -9.18
C ARG A 696 3.63 -69.98 -8.61
N GLY A 697 3.27 -70.00 -7.32
CA GLY A 697 2.57 -68.90 -6.64
C GLY A 697 3.37 -67.59 -6.69
N VAL A 698 4.66 -67.64 -6.32
CA VAL A 698 5.56 -66.48 -6.33
C VAL A 698 5.68 -65.85 -7.72
N ARG A 699 5.71 -66.68 -8.79
CA ARG A 699 5.77 -66.17 -10.17
C ARG A 699 4.46 -65.52 -10.63
N GLU A 700 3.32 -66.06 -10.20
CA GLU A 700 2.00 -65.50 -10.50
C GLU A 700 1.80 -64.16 -9.78
N ASP A 701 2.14 -64.10 -8.49
CA ASP A 701 2.11 -62.89 -7.68
C ASP A 701 3.03 -61.80 -8.25
N LEU A 702 4.25 -62.16 -8.67
CA LEU A 702 5.17 -61.24 -9.32
C LEU A 702 4.65 -60.74 -10.68
N ALA A 703 4.00 -61.60 -11.47
CA ALA A 703 3.39 -61.21 -12.73
C ALA A 703 2.20 -60.26 -12.53
N LEU A 704 1.39 -60.47 -11.49
CA LEU A 704 0.31 -59.56 -11.09
C LEU A 704 0.86 -58.22 -10.60
N LEU A 705 1.88 -58.24 -9.75
CA LEU A 705 2.53 -57.04 -9.23
C LEU A 705 3.15 -56.19 -10.35
N ARG A 706 3.78 -56.84 -11.34
CA ARG A 706 4.32 -56.12 -12.50
C ARG A 706 3.22 -55.47 -13.34
N ARG A 707 2.00 -56.02 -13.36
CA ARG A 707 0.85 -55.39 -14.00
C ARG A 707 0.30 -54.23 -13.17
N SER A 708 0.30 -54.31 -11.84
CA SER A 708 -0.16 -53.20 -10.98
C SER A 708 0.78 -51.99 -11.05
N TYR A 709 2.08 -52.21 -11.23
CA TYR A 709 3.05 -51.15 -11.56
C TYR A 709 3.09 -50.81 -13.07
N GLY A 710 2.41 -51.57 -13.92
CA GLY A 710 2.63 -51.62 -15.36
C GLY A 710 1.84 -50.60 -16.18
N GLY A 711 2.55 -49.64 -16.76
CA GLY A 711 2.07 -48.76 -17.84
C GLY A 711 2.85 -47.45 -18.04
N GLY A 712 3.75 -47.08 -17.13
CA GLY A 712 4.44 -45.79 -17.17
C GLY A 712 3.57 -44.58 -16.82
N ALA A 713 2.29 -44.81 -16.50
CA ALA A 713 1.37 -43.79 -15.99
C ALA A 713 1.65 -43.50 -14.52
N VAL A 714 1.45 -42.24 -14.11
CA VAL A 714 1.49 -41.83 -12.69
C VAL A 714 0.38 -42.57 -11.95
N LEU A 715 0.74 -43.40 -10.98
CA LEU A 715 -0.24 -44.10 -10.14
C LEU A 715 -1.00 -43.07 -9.29
N ASP A 716 -2.29 -43.29 -9.08
CA ASP A 716 -3.07 -42.56 -8.08
C ASP A 716 -2.67 -43.05 -6.66
N PRO A 717 -2.70 -42.21 -5.61
CA PRO A 717 -2.35 -42.63 -4.24
C PRO A 717 -3.07 -43.88 -3.75
N THR A 718 -4.32 -44.08 -4.16
CA THR A 718 -5.09 -45.28 -3.79
C THR A 718 -4.50 -46.55 -4.41
N HIS A 719 -4.32 -46.56 -5.73
CA HIS A 719 -3.77 -47.68 -6.48
C HIS A 719 -2.32 -47.98 -6.11
N ALA A 720 -1.52 -46.94 -5.81
CA ALA A 720 -0.16 -47.10 -5.32
C ALA A 720 -0.10 -47.82 -3.97
N ALA A 721 -1.03 -47.54 -3.06
CA ALA A 721 -1.10 -48.21 -1.76
C ALA A 721 -1.48 -49.69 -1.89
N GLU A 722 -2.40 -50.02 -2.82
CA GLU A 722 -2.76 -51.39 -3.15
C GLU A 722 -1.56 -52.17 -3.74
N ALA A 723 -0.81 -51.55 -4.66
CA ALA A 723 0.38 -52.14 -5.25
C ALA A 723 1.47 -52.42 -4.21
N LEU A 724 1.73 -51.50 -3.28
CA LEU A 724 2.68 -51.71 -2.18
C LEU A 724 2.24 -52.83 -1.23
N THR A 725 0.94 -52.96 -0.97
CA THR A 725 0.41 -54.03 -0.11
C THR A 725 0.63 -55.40 -0.77
N ALA A 726 0.38 -55.50 -2.06
CA ALA A 726 0.68 -56.70 -2.84
C ALA A 726 2.18 -57.01 -2.89
N GLU A 727 3.02 -55.97 -3.05
CA GLU A 727 4.48 -56.11 -3.03
C GLU A 727 4.98 -56.64 -1.69
N ARG A 728 4.51 -56.06 -0.57
CA ARG A 728 4.88 -56.50 0.78
C ARG A 728 4.54 -57.97 1.01
N SER A 729 3.33 -58.39 0.64
CA SER A 729 2.92 -59.79 0.72
C SER A 729 3.85 -60.73 -0.06
N LEU A 730 4.30 -60.31 -1.24
CA LEU A 730 5.24 -61.08 -2.05
C LEU A 730 6.64 -61.12 -1.41
N LEU A 731 7.13 -60.01 -0.89
CA LEU A 731 8.44 -59.93 -0.24
C LEU A 731 8.48 -60.77 1.04
N ASP A 732 7.44 -60.74 1.87
CA ASP A 732 7.34 -61.56 3.07
C ASP A 732 7.36 -63.06 2.72
N HIS A 733 6.70 -63.46 1.63
CA HIS A 733 6.74 -64.83 1.11
C HIS A 733 8.17 -65.21 0.66
N ILE A 734 8.87 -64.34 -0.07
CA ILE A 734 10.24 -64.58 -0.52
C ILE A 734 11.23 -64.65 0.66
N ILE A 735 11.06 -63.80 1.68
CA ILE A 735 11.87 -63.82 2.90
C ILE A 735 11.69 -65.16 3.64
N GLY A 736 10.45 -65.65 3.76
CA GLY A 736 10.17 -66.96 4.34
C GLY A 736 10.87 -68.10 3.59
N LEU A 737 10.87 -68.06 2.25
CA LEU A 737 11.57 -69.03 1.41
C LEU A 737 13.10 -68.92 1.53
N ARG A 738 13.64 -67.71 1.72
CA ARG A 738 15.08 -67.49 1.93
C ARG A 738 15.61 -68.16 3.19
N GLU A 739 14.82 -68.20 4.26
CA GLU A 739 15.23 -68.92 5.48
C GLU A 739 15.20 -70.44 5.30
N ALA A 740 14.38 -70.96 4.37
CA ALA A 740 14.32 -72.39 4.04
C ALA A 740 15.40 -72.83 3.04
N LEU A 741 15.97 -71.91 2.24
CA LEU A 741 16.92 -72.18 1.16
C LEU A 741 18.29 -71.52 1.42
N PRO A 742 19.30 -72.26 1.92
CA PRO A 742 20.63 -71.71 2.24
C PRO A 742 21.34 -71.06 1.04
N GLU A 743 21.09 -71.57 -0.17
CA GLU A 743 21.67 -71.04 -1.42
C GLU A 743 21.19 -69.61 -1.72
N LEU A 744 19.93 -69.29 -1.41
CA LEU A 744 19.36 -67.96 -1.58
C LEU A 744 19.86 -66.98 -0.52
N LYS A 745 20.25 -67.49 0.66
CA LYS A 745 20.77 -66.69 1.78
C LYS A 745 22.21 -66.23 1.57
N GLY A 746 23.02 -67.01 0.84
CA GLY A 746 24.42 -66.70 0.55
C GLY A 746 24.65 -65.87 -0.72
N ASP A 747 23.62 -65.65 -1.54
CA ASP A 747 23.75 -64.95 -2.82
C ASP A 747 23.85 -63.42 -2.65
N CYS A 748 24.95 -62.85 -3.14
CA CYS A 748 25.26 -61.43 -3.02
C CYS A 748 24.27 -60.54 -3.79
N LEU A 749 23.78 -61.00 -4.94
CA LEU A 749 22.79 -60.26 -5.75
C LEU A 749 21.44 -60.17 -5.01
N THR A 750 21.01 -61.26 -4.37
CA THR A 750 19.79 -61.31 -3.56
C THR A 750 19.91 -60.44 -2.31
N ALA A 751 21.06 -60.46 -1.63
CA ALA A 751 21.32 -59.60 -0.48
C ALA A 751 21.30 -58.10 -0.85
N ASP A 752 21.96 -57.70 -1.95
CA ASP A 752 21.95 -56.33 -2.45
C ASP A 752 20.53 -55.88 -2.85
N LEU A 753 19.77 -56.73 -3.55
CA LEU A 753 18.39 -56.43 -3.93
C LEU A 753 17.49 -56.20 -2.71
N MET A 754 17.54 -57.10 -1.73
CA MET A 754 16.76 -56.95 -0.49
C MET A 754 17.16 -55.68 0.26
N ARG A 755 18.46 -55.39 0.37
CA ARG A 755 18.95 -54.15 0.96
C ARG A 755 18.37 -52.92 0.25
N ARG A 756 18.43 -52.86 -1.09
CA ARG A 756 17.87 -51.74 -1.88
C ARG A 756 16.35 -51.60 -1.70
N LEU A 757 15.62 -52.70 -1.66
CA LEU A 757 14.17 -52.69 -1.44
C LEU A 757 13.81 -52.18 -0.04
N THR A 758 14.56 -52.57 1.00
CA THR A 758 14.40 -52.04 2.36
C THR A 758 14.71 -50.55 2.42
N LEU A 759 15.79 -50.09 1.77
CA LEU A 759 16.13 -48.66 1.74
C LEU A 759 15.05 -47.83 1.04
N LEU A 760 14.52 -48.29 -0.09
CA LEU A 760 13.41 -47.62 -0.78
C LEU A 760 12.11 -47.68 0.02
N GLU A 761 11.92 -48.71 0.85
CA GLU A 761 10.75 -48.82 1.72
C GLU A 761 10.79 -47.78 2.83
N ASN A 762 11.96 -47.64 3.47
CA ASN A 762 12.21 -46.58 4.44
C ASN A 762 12.01 -45.20 3.80
N GLU A 763 12.50 -44.99 2.57
CA GLU A 763 12.30 -43.76 1.80
C GLU A 763 10.79 -43.42 1.67
N VAL A 764 9.98 -44.39 1.27
CA VAL A 764 8.52 -44.23 1.10
C VAL A 764 7.81 -44.03 2.46
N ALA A 765 8.22 -44.75 3.50
CA ALA A 765 7.66 -44.61 4.85
C ALA A 765 7.85 -43.19 5.39
N LEU A 766 9.05 -42.63 5.23
CA LEU A 766 9.40 -41.26 5.65
C LEU A 766 8.60 -40.21 4.86
N MET A 767 8.37 -40.42 3.56
CA MET A 767 7.61 -39.49 2.72
C MET A 767 6.08 -39.54 2.94
N ARG A 768 5.54 -40.71 3.33
CA ARG A 768 4.08 -40.92 3.50
C ARG A 768 3.47 -39.95 4.51
N GLN A 769 4.12 -39.76 5.66
CA GLN A 769 3.62 -38.87 6.70
C GLN A 769 3.52 -37.42 6.18
N GLY A 770 4.60 -36.91 5.58
CA GLY A 770 4.62 -35.56 5.01
C GLY A 770 3.59 -35.33 3.90
N TYR A 771 3.30 -36.35 3.09
CA TYR A 771 2.25 -36.30 2.09
C TYR A 771 0.86 -36.19 2.73
N ASN A 772 0.53 -37.06 3.68
CA ASN A 772 -0.77 -37.07 4.34
C ASN A 772 -1.03 -35.77 5.12
N ASP A 773 -0.01 -35.25 5.82
CA ASP A 773 -0.10 -33.96 6.51
C ASP A 773 -0.36 -32.80 5.53
N ALA A 774 0.26 -32.85 4.35
CA ALA A 774 0.02 -31.85 3.31
C ALA A 774 -1.41 -31.95 2.74
N VAL A 775 -1.92 -33.17 2.54
CA VAL A 775 -3.29 -33.43 2.07
C VAL A 775 -4.32 -32.93 3.08
N GLU A 776 -4.15 -33.24 4.37
CA GLU A 776 -5.06 -32.80 5.43
C GLU A 776 -5.17 -31.27 5.46
N ARG A 777 -4.03 -30.58 5.45
CA ARG A 777 -4.00 -29.11 5.46
C ARG A 777 -4.65 -28.52 4.21
N TYR A 778 -4.35 -29.08 3.04
CA TYR A 778 -4.92 -28.62 1.79
C TYR A 778 -6.44 -28.79 1.77
N ASN A 779 -6.94 -29.98 2.11
CA ASN A 779 -8.38 -30.29 2.16
C ASN A 779 -9.11 -29.43 3.21
N THR A 780 -8.50 -29.25 4.39
CA THR A 780 -9.05 -28.35 5.42
C THR A 780 -9.14 -26.91 4.91
N ARG A 781 -8.11 -26.42 4.22
CA ARG A 781 -8.06 -25.03 3.76
C ARG A 781 -9.08 -24.72 2.68
N ILE A 782 -9.32 -25.63 1.74
CA ILE A 782 -10.30 -25.42 0.67
C ILE A 782 -11.75 -25.44 1.18
N ALA A 783 -12.00 -26.04 2.36
CA ALA A 783 -13.31 -26.12 3.00
C ALA A 783 -13.61 -24.96 3.97
N HIS A 784 -12.63 -24.13 4.33
CA HIS A 784 -12.78 -23.04 5.30
C HIS A 784 -13.24 -21.71 4.66
N ILE A 785 -14.06 -20.93 5.38
CA ILE A 785 -14.39 -19.54 5.00
C ILE A 785 -13.25 -18.61 5.48
N PRO A 786 -12.73 -17.69 4.64
CA PRO A 786 -13.25 -17.27 3.33
C PRO A 786 -12.70 -18.02 2.10
N GLU A 787 -11.75 -18.94 2.27
CA GLU A 787 -11.05 -19.60 1.15
C GLU A 787 -11.98 -20.41 0.24
N VAL A 788 -13.04 -20.99 0.77
CA VAL A 788 -14.07 -21.74 0.00
C VAL A 788 -14.70 -20.91 -1.12
N LEU A 789 -14.83 -19.59 -0.93
CA LEU A 789 -15.38 -18.67 -1.92
C LEU A 789 -14.49 -18.56 -3.17
N LEU A 790 -13.19 -18.85 -3.02
CA LEU A 790 -12.23 -18.95 -4.12
C LEU A 790 -12.01 -20.40 -4.55
N ALA A 791 -12.08 -21.37 -3.64
CA ALA A 791 -11.79 -22.77 -3.96
C ALA A 791 -12.72 -23.34 -5.05
N VAL A 792 -14.04 -23.15 -4.90
CA VAL A 792 -15.06 -23.69 -5.82
C VAL A 792 -14.95 -23.13 -7.24
N PRO A 793 -14.99 -21.79 -7.47
CA PRO A 793 -14.98 -21.25 -8.83
C PRO A 793 -13.64 -21.46 -9.56
N PHE A 794 -12.53 -21.62 -8.83
CA PHE A 794 -11.20 -21.84 -9.42
C PHE A 794 -10.80 -23.32 -9.50
N GLY A 795 -11.70 -24.25 -9.20
CA GLY A 795 -11.51 -25.69 -9.42
C GLY A 795 -10.51 -26.35 -8.46
N PHE A 796 -10.41 -25.89 -7.22
CA PHE A 796 -9.65 -26.59 -6.18
C PHE A 796 -10.46 -27.76 -5.63
N THR A 797 -10.03 -28.98 -5.93
CA THR A 797 -10.66 -30.23 -5.47
C THR A 797 -9.86 -30.87 -4.34
N GLU A 798 -10.52 -31.69 -3.52
CA GLU A 798 -9.86 -32.49 -2.48
C GLU A 798 -8.82 -33.45 -3.05
N ALA A 799 -7.74 -33.68 -2.30
CA ALA A 799 -6.72 -34.67 -2.61
C ALA A 799 -6.92 -35.94 -1.76
N SER A 800 -6.59 -37.10 -2.34
CA SER A 800 -6.67 -38.40 -1.68
C SER A 800 -5.51 -38.64 -0.71
N PHE A 801 -5.76 -39.29 0.43
CA PHE A 801 -4.70 -39.71 1.35
C PHE A 801 -3.96 -40.96 0.83
N PHE A 802 -2.69 -41.11 1.19
CA PHE A 802 -1.87 -42.27 0.88
C PHE A 802 -1.83 -43.22 2.10
N ARG A 803 -2.58 -44.31 2.03
CA ARG A 803 -2.81 -45.26 3.14
C ARG A 803 -2.10 -46.60 2.91
N ALA A 804 -0.79 -46.57 2.65
CA ALA A 804 0.02 -47.79 2.50
C ALA A 804 0.54 -48.29 3.87
N PRO A 805 0.59 -49.62 4.12
CA PRO A 805 1.20 -50.21 5.32
C PRO A 805 2.72 -50.29 5.15
N VAL A 806 3.42 -49.16 5.38
CA VAL A 806 4.88 -49.06 5.23
C VAL A 806 5.51 -48.65 6.56
N GLU A 807 6.56 -49.36 6.97
CA GLU A 807 7.30 -49.14 8.22
C GLU A 807 8.80 -48.92 7.93
N VAL A 808 9.49 -48.25 8.87
CA VAL A 808 10.94 -48.04 8.78
C VAL A 808 11.68 -49.23 9.40
N HIS A 809 12.63 -49.81 8.68
CA HIS A 809 13.39 -51.00 9.07
C HIS A 809 14.92 -50.75 9.01
N GLU A 810 15.70 -51.46 9.84
CA GLU A 810 17.17 -51.40 9.74
C GLU A 810 17.65 -52.19 8.51
N ALA A 811 18.46 -51.56 7.64
CA ALA A 811 18.92 -52.19 6.41
C ALA A 811 19.98 -53.28 6.71
N PRO A 812 19.90 -54.47 6.09
CA PRO A 812 20.86 -55.54 6.32
C PRO A 812 22.28 -55.16 5.85
N ARG A 813 23.27 -55.32 6.73
CA ARG A 813 24.70 -55.09 6.42
C ARG A 813 25.24 -56.23 5.57
N VAL A 814 25.84 -55.90 4.43
CA VAL A 814 26.51 -56.88 3.56
C VAL A 814 28.02 -56.76 3.82
N GLU A 815 28.59 -57.75 4.50
CA GLU A 815 30.04 -57.87 4.68
C GLU A 815 30.62 -58.61 3.48
N PHE A 816 31.51 -57.95 2.74
CA PHE A 816 32.22 -58.57 1.63
C PHE A 816 33.36 -59.43 2.18
N SER A 817 33.20 -60.75 2.18
CA SER A 817 34.34 -61.66 2.41
C SER A 817 35.19 -61.72 1.14
N THR A 818 36.30 -60.98 1.09
CA THR A 818 37.35 -61.23 0.10
C THR A 818 38.05 -62.55 0.42
N SER A 819 37.62 -63.62 -0.24
CA SER A 819 38.29 -64.92 -0.20
C SER A 819 39.20 -65.07 -1.43
N GLY A 820 40.52 -65.09 -1.18
CA GLY A 820 41.50 -65.91 -1.90
C GLY A 820 41.84 -65.57 -3.35
N ALA A 821 42.71 -64.58 -3.56
CA ALA A 821 43.65 -64.60 -4.68
C ALA A 821 45.00 -64.04 -4.20
N GLU A 822 45.88 -64.93 -3.75
CA GLU A 822 47.28 -64.59 -3.52
C GLU A 822 47.92 -64.14 -4.85
N PRO A 823 48.55 -62.95 -4.90
CA PRO A 823 49.37 -62.58 -6.03
C PRO A 823 50.66 -63.41 -5.99
N ARG A 824 50.88 -64.25 -7.01
CA ARG A 824 52.17 -64.88 -7.26
C ARG A 824 53.20 -63.76 -7.53
N THR A 825 54.04 -63.48 -6.54
CA THR A 825 55.25 -62.68 -6.71
C THR A 825 56.25 -63.47 -7.55
N GLY A 826 56.43 -63.08 -8.81
CA GLY A 826 57.63 -63.37 -9.59
C GLY A 826 58.74 -62.42 -9.15
N GLY A 827 59.89 -62.96 -8.75
CA GLY A 827 61.06 -62.19 -8.33
C GLY A 827 62.03 -61.89 -9.47
N SER A 828 62.83 -60.83 -9.24
CA SER A 828 64.13 -60.37 -9.83
C SER A 828 64.00 -58.92 -10.29
N GLU A 829 64.85 -57.94 -9.97
CA GLU A 829 66.13 -57.80 -9.28
C GLU A 829 66.27 -56.28 -9.07
N GLU A 830 66.67 -55.80 -7.90
CA GLU A 830 67.01 -54.38 -7.70
C GLU A 830 68.44 -54.29 -7.14
N ASP A 831 69.27 -53.62 -7.95
CA ASP A 831 70.69 -53.30 -7.76
C ASP A 831 70.84 -52.20 -6.69
N ALA A 832 71.64 -52.45 -5.66
CA ALA A 832 71.99 -51.47 -4.65
C ALA A 832 73.50 -51.53 -4.34
N GLY A 833 74.22 -50.49 -4.78
CA GLY A 833 75.63 -50.26 -4.50
C GLY A 833 75.93 -49.86 -3.04
N PRO A 834 77.22 -49.87 -2.61
CA PRO A 834 77.59 -49.91 -1.20
C PRO A 834 77.78 -48.53 -0.57
N PRO A 835 77.88 -48.47 0.78
CA PRO A 835 77.73 -47.27 1.61
C PRO A 835 79.09 -46.62 1.94
N MET A 836 79.09 -45.36 2.38
CA MET A 836 80.17 -44.73 3.17
C MET A 836 79.64 -43.46 3.89
N PRO A 837 80.29 -42.97 4.97
CA PRO A 837 79.62 -42.61 6.22
C PRO A 837 79.81 -41.15 6.67
N ASP A 838 79.06 -40.83 7.73
CA ASP A 838 79.23 -39.82 8.79
C ASP A 838 79.79 -38.41 8.47
N ALA A 839 78.91 -37.42 8.63
CA ALA A 839 79.12 -36.22 9.44
C ALA A 839 77.77 -35.56 9.81
#